data_AF-A0A0Q4LS71-F1
#
_entry.id   AF-A0A0Q4LS71-F1
#
_cell.length_a   1.000
_cell.length_b   1.000
_cell.length_c   1.000
_cell.angle_alpha   90.00
_cell.angle_beta   90.00
_cell.angle_gamma   90.00
#
_symmetry.space_group_name_H-M   'P 1'
#
loop_
_entity.id
_entity.type
_entity.pdbx_description
1 polymer ?
#
loop_
_entity_poly.entity_id
_entity_poly.type
_entity_poly.pdbx_seq_one_letter_code
_entity_poly.pdbx_strand_id
1 'polypeptide(L)'
;MCSAASGLALIVALGSAPAWAQTTSQVDNAVASDDVRQSPTDELSQEASEAEIIVTGTRASLQSANARKKNADTVVDSIVAEDIASFPDKNVGEALARVTGVQLQRDFGEGSQISIRGVEPDLNRIEINGVSQQSPGGGRSGDFRELAVELVKSIDVYKGYTVDLTEGGIGGTVRVETRRPLELTKPLFSVKGEAQRLNLTQKWRPRFNLTAGRSDLLDGRLGVLFNVTHSVVDTRGDSVANTNWQRYLDFDRSTEKTVADPAYANFGSYESCAGTTGTTAALATANRLACETQFFDWSPGSVRYRNNERTDARTTLDFQAQVQLADNFSAWGQVTLNYRNQNLRDTNYAVNMGGGLGTNGLQGSTPDLTRYNLDAALANNAAGGVSRARPTQSFVTTEGHVLTSWTTALNAGTPPGSGVVVNSGGASNIVGVQRRDFSYDENTRYYQTGFKWDLDRMKMVFLASRAEGNRVNETNLVSITTGVSGISVDRRNSEGLPILSFPTGFDPANIASYADATRRGANGQLLVQSGPNVQYRPSQNDSSEDQLKLDVDYDLDWGFLKSIKFGGQYRSQDLVAYNAGGARLLSPAVIAVPAAGIVARPAVFQYNNNVSLTTVIGSPPATGPAAGVTYFTPAQYQEFLAVNGGVTGGAPLFGGIKAVDGAPTRLAQPLFDFANLSRYYDLSGFNQDRVREANGLPQIPGYIINEKIVAGYLRANFGTEVFGMNLTGNAGMRYTYTRDDSTSSNTRRESRVRPGTGVPGIPAVIEIATVAVQEVTLSNDYHDWLPAANLSLEVQPNLFVRATYAKNLARPRPSDLSPTVNCVIDIADTIAGEDTCSAGNPNLKPYRADQYDLNAAWYPNADTVVSIGYYYKDIKSFVLPASVIAGVDLFGDGVLYTVRQPTNGFGAKLDGFEVSASTAFTFLPAPFDGFGINGNFTYSRALNSSLTNVATGEPLDAFPGLSKYTYNGSVFYDKDWLNARVSYNKRSDYLLVAADASVSNNPVFRRGETYVDAKVQFRITPQYSIFFEALNLTNELARSYIDDARSIEYSDFGRRIFVGAQFKL
;
A
#
# COMPACT_ATOMS: atom_id res chain seq x y z
N MET A 1 38.31 -4.74 -23.53
CA MET A 1 39.76 -5.00 -23.36
C MET A 1 40.30 -3.94 -22.40
N CYS A 2 41.19 -4.31 -21.47
CA CYS A 2 41.72 -3.48 -20.37
C CYS A 2 40.63 -2.99 -19.37
N SER A 3 40.49 -3.41 -18.10
CA SER A 3 41.33 -4.02 -17.03
C SER A 3 41.88 -3.02 -16.00
N ALA A 4 41.30 -3.03 -14.79
CA ALA A 4 41.92 -2.98 -13.44
C ALA A 4 40.98 -2.33 -12.40
N ALA A 5 40.96 -2.66 -11.10
CA ALA A 5 41.23 -3.90 -10.35
C ALA A 5 40.83 -3.70 -8.85
N SER A 6 40.66 -4.80 -8.10
CA SER A 6 40.54 -4.87 -6.62
C SER A 6 39.20 -4.41 -5.98
N GLY A 7 38.46 -5.21 -5.21
CA GLY A 7 38.61 -6.63 -4.82
C GLY A 7 38.92 -6.84 -3.33
N LEU A 8 37.92 -7.25 -2.55
CA LEU A 8 38.11 -7.88 -1.23
C LEU A 8 37.20 -9.12 -1.15
N ALA A 9 37.78 -10.29 -0.92
CA ALA A 9 37.06 -11.57 -0.88
C ALA A 9 36.97 -12.11 0.55
N LEU A 10 35.80 -12.69 0.87
CA LEU A 10 35.50 -13.32 2.13
C LEU A 10 36.15 -14.72 2.18
N ILE A 11 36.95 -15.03 3.22
CA ILE A 11 37.41 -16.39 3.49
C ILE A 11 37.04 -16.77 4.93
N VAL A 12 36.23 -17.82 5.06
CA VAL A 12 35.94 -18.52 6.31
C VAL A 12 36.78 -19.79 6.32
N ALA A 13 37.54 -20.02 7.40
CA ALA A 13 38.21 -21.30 7.64
C ALA A 13 38.19 -21.64 9.14
N LEU A 14 37.55 -22.76 9.49
CA LEU A 14 37.61 -23.39 10.80
C LEU A 14 38.82 -24.33 10.87
N GLY A 15 39.54 -24.34 11.99
CA GLY A 15 40.67 -25.25 12.24
C GLY A 15 41.02 -25.28 13.73
N SER A 16 41.28 -26.46 14.28
CA SER A 16 41.17 -26.75 15.72
C SER A 16 42.46 -27.21 16.41
N ALA A 17 42.70 -26.65 17.62
CA ALA A 17 43.41 -27.26 18.76
C ALA A 17 44.95 -27.51 18.61
N PRO A 18 45.65 -27.99 19.67
CA PRO A 18 46.07 -27.14 20.80
C PRO A 18 47.57 -27.29 21.17
N ALA A 19 48.11 -26.40 22.03
CA ALA A 19 49.43 -26.59 22.65
C ALA A 19 49.49 -26.04 24.10
N TRP A 20 50.36 -26.61 24.91
CA TRP A 20 50.44 -26.51 26.39
C TRP A 20 51.66 -25.71 26.90
N ALA A 21 51.71 -25.49 28.23
CA ALA A 21 52.90 -25.21 29.08
C ALA A 21 53.45 -23.75 29.04
N GLN A 22 54.15 -23.16 30.04
CA GLN A 22 54.56 -23.46 31.45
C GLN A 22 55.29 -22.20 32.02
N THR A 23 55.47 -21.85 33.32
CA THR A 23 54.87 -22.18 34.64
C THR A 23 55.34 -21.13 35.69
N THR A 24 54.59 -20.93 36.80
CA THR A 24 55.05 -20.42 38.14
C THR A 24 55.60 -18.96 38.21
N SER A 25 55.66 -18.22 39.34
CA SER A 25 55.67 -18.54 40.79
C SER A 25 55.00 -17.46 41.69
N GLN A 26 54.77 -17.78 42.97
CA GLN A 26 54.23 -16.94 44.06
C GLN A 26 55.20 -15.85 44.59
N VAL A 27 54.72 -14.93 45.46
CA VAL A 27 55.15 -14.75 46.89
C VAL A 27 54.20 -13.76 47.65
N ASP A 28 53.40 -14.31 48.56
CA ASP A 28 53.08 -13.95 49.97
C ASP A 28 53.13 -12.52 50.62
N ASN A 29 52.05 -12.26 51.40
CA ASN A 29 51.98 -11.84 52.83
C ASN A 29 51.97 -10.35 53.34
N ALA A 30 50.78 -9.96 53.87
CA ALA A 30 50.46 -9.80 55.32
C ALA A 30 50.44 -8.41 56.06
N VAL A 31 49.24 -8.08 56.59
CA VAL A 31 48.90 -7.66 58.00
C VAL A 31 48.88 -6.16 58.45
N ALA A 32 47.63 -5.67 58.65
CA ALA A 32 47.00 -4.90 59.75
C ALA A 32 47.52 -3.55 60.32
N SER A 33 46.62 -2.54 60.43
CA SER A 33 45.90 -2.15 61.67
C SER A 33 45.35 -0.69 61.67
N ASP A 34 44.20 -0.48 62.34
CA ASP A 34 43.34 0.72 62.38
C ASP A 34 43.95 1.98 63.07
N ASP A 35 43.42 3.19 62.77
CA ASP A 35 42.48 3.89 63.70
C ASP A 35 41.75 5.11 63.03
N VAL A 36 40.72 5.62 63.70
CA VAL A 36 39.52 6.31 63.19
C VAL A 36 39.54 7.84 63.31
N ARG A 37 38.89 8.54 62.36
CA ARG A 37 38.01 9.73 62.64
C ARG A 37 36.79 9.76 61.71
N GLN A 38 35.59 9.81 62.30
CA GLN A 38 34.29 9.81 61.61
C GLN A 38 33.73 11.23 61.35
N SER A 39 32.91 11.37 60.30
CA SER A 39 31.56 11.99 60.25
C SER A 39 31.18 12.46 58.83
N PRO A 40 29.89 12.56 58.43
CA PRO A 40 28.76 11.68 58.79
C PRO A 40 27.80 11.40 57.60
N THR A 41 27.60 10.15 57.18
CA THR A 41 26.52 9.76 56.24
C THR A 41 26.07 8.31 56.49
N ASP A 42 25.27 8.05 57.53
CA ASP A 42 24.62 6.73 57.70
C ASP A 42 23.38 6.78 58.64
N GLU A 43 22.37 7.58 58.26
CA GLU A 43 21.01 7.53 58.86
C GLU A 43 19.90 7.49 57.78
N LEU A 44 20.23 7.18 56.52
CA LEU A 44 19.26 7.01 55.41
C LEU A 44 19.29 5.60 54.80
N SER A 45 20.02 4.67 55.42
CA SER A 45 20.36 3.34 54.88
C SER A 45 19.62 2.17 55.54
N GLN A 46 18.74 2.40 56.52
CA GLN A 46 18.08 1.34 57.31
C GLN A 46 16.53 1.28 57.29
N GLU A 47 15.85 2.07 56.46
CA GLU A 47 14.40 1.87 56.16
C GLU A 47 14.13 1.43 54.70
N ALA A 48 15.17 1.09 53.94
CA ALA A 48 15.05 0.65 52.54
C ALA A 48 15.19 -0.88 52.35
N SER A 49 14.76 -1.69 53.34
CA SER A 49 14.76 -3.16 53.26
C SER A 49 13.37 -3.78 53.10
N GLU A 50 12.43 -3.07 52.47
CA GLU A 50 11.20 -3.66 51.94
C GLU A 50 11.22 -3.71 50.41
N ALA A 51 11.25 -4.95 49.88
CA ALA A 51 11.04 -5.32 48.49
C ALA A 51 11.85 -4.54 47.42
N GLU A 52 13.01 -5.08 47.05
CA GLU A 52 13.53 -4.94 45.69
C GLU A 52 12.55 -5.63 44.72
N ILE A 53 11.51 -4.90 44.29
CA ILE A 53 10.51 -5.42 43.36
C ILE A 53 11.17 -5.55 41.99
N ILE A 54 11.62 -6.77 41.67
CA ILE A 54 12.05 -7.14 40.31
C ILE A 54 10.83 -7.08 39.40
N VAL A 55 10.59 -5.91 38.80
CA VAL A 55 9.46 -5.71 37.88
C VAL A 55 9.74 -6.52 36.61
N THR A 56 8.89 -7.51 36.35
CA THR A 56 8.88 -8.29 35.11
C THR A 56 7.49 -8.22 34.46
N GLY A 57 7.37 -8.67 33.21
CA GLY A 57 6.10 -8.66 32.50
C GLY A 57 5.63 -7.26 32.07
N THR A 58 4.32 -7.13 31.88
CA THR A 58 3.66 -5.97 31.26
C THR A 58 3.94 -4.66 32.01
N ARG A 59 4.05 -4.71 33.34
CA ARG A 59 4.33 -3.54 34.19
C ARG A 59 5.69 -2.91 33.89
N ALA A 60 6.76 -3.71 33.80
CA ALA A 60 8.10 -3.21 33.48
C ALA A 60 8.13 -2.54 32.09
N SER A 61 7.38 -3.11 31.16
CA SER A 61 7.19 -2.57 29.81
C SER A 61 6.54 -1.18 29.84
N LEU A 62 5.47 -1.01 30.62
CA LEU A 62 4.77 0.26 30.80
C LEU A 62 5.65 1.31 31.48
N GLN A 63 6.33 0.97 32.58
CA GLN A 63 7.27 1.87 33.23
C GLN A 63 8.39 2.32 32.29
N SER A 64 8.93 1.39 31.48
CA SER A 64 9.96 1.68 30.48
C SER A 64 9.44 2.57 29.34
N ALA A 65 8.20 2.37 28.88
CA ALA A 65 7.57 3.25 27.91
C ALA A 65 7.33 4.65 28.50
N ASN A 66 6.80 4.75 29.72
CA ASN A 66 6.57 6.00 30.44
C ASN A 66 7.88 6.79 30.63
N ALA A 67 8.97 6.11 31.01
CA ALA A 67 10.29 6.73 31.15
C ALA A 67 10.82 7.29 29.82
N ARG A 68 10.64 6.57 28.70
CA ARG A 68 10.99 7.07 27.36
C ARG A 68 10.20 8.32 26.99
N LYS A 69 8.87 8.32 27.22
CA LYS A 69 8.02 9.49 26.96
C LYS A 69 8.37 10.69 27.84
N LYS A 70 8.70 10.45 29.12
CA LYS A 70 9.12 11.50 30.07
C LYS A 70 10.44 12.15 29.64
N ASN A 71 11.41 11.34 29.21
CA ASN A 71 12.77 11.79 28.91
C ASN A 71 13.01 12.15 27.43
N ALA A 72 11.98 12.15 26.58
CA ALA A 72 12.11 12.46 25.16
C ALA A 72 12.35 13.97 24.90
N ASP A 73 13.26 14.25 23.96
CA ASP A 73 13.56 15.60 23.42
C ASP A 73 12.36 16.29 22.75
N THR A 74 11.28 15.56 22.46
CA THR A 74 10.11 15.99 21.69
C THR A 74 8.91 15.08 21.98
N VAL A 75 7.75 15.34 21.36
CA VAL A 75 6.55 14.49 21.52
C VAL A 75 6.77 13.13 20.86
N VAL A 76 6.89 12.09 21.69
CA VAL A 76 7.12 10.69 21.31
C VAL A 76 6.13 9.78 22.02
N ASP A 77 5.60 8.80 21.31
CA ASP A 77 4.95 7.62 21.90
C ASP A 77 5.87 6.40 21.72
N SER A 78 5.86 5.45 22.65
CA SER A 78 6.73 4.26 22.59
C SER A 78 5.99 3.01 23.07
N ILE A 79 6.29 1.88 22.44
CA ILE A 79 5.82 0.53 22.81
C ILE A 79 7.06 -0.36 23.01
N VAL A 80 7.09 -1.15 24.08
CA VAL A 80 8.26 -1.94 24.50
C VAL A 80 7.98 -3.45 24.38
N ALA A 81 9.02 -4.25 24.15
CA ALA A 81 8.95 -5.66 23.75
C ALA A 81 7.94 -6.54 24.53
N GLU A 82 7.88 -6.42 25.86
CA GLU A 82 7.01 -7.26 26.72
C GLU A 82 5.54 -6.80 26.65
N ASP A 83 5.29 -5.57 26.20
CA ASP A 83 3.94 -5.07 25.90
C ASP A 83 3.48 -5.66 24.56
N ILE A 84 4.33 -5.58 23.51
CA ILE A 84 4.07 -6.23 22.20
C ILE A 84 3.80 -7.73 22.40
N ALA A 85 4.60 -8.41 23.22
CA ALA A 85 4.44 -9.84 23.49
C ALA A 85 3.16 -10.21 24.25
N SER A 86 2.57 -9.30 25.03
CA SER A 86 1.32 -9.51 25.77
C SER A 86 0.06 -9.04 25.00
N PHE A 87 0.23 -8.47 23.81
CA PHE A 87 -0.83 -8.36 22.80
C PHE A 87 -0.79 -9.56 21.82
N PRO A 88 -1.90 -9.84 21.11
CA PRO A 88 -1.93 -10.82 20.02
C PRO A 88 -1.28 -10.30 18.72
N ASP A 89 -0.28 -9.40 18.83
CA ASP A 89 0.34 -8.73 17.69
C ASP A 89 1.08 -9.71 16.78
N LYS A 90 0.83 -9.62 15.47
CA LYS A 90 1.48 -10.50 14.48
C LYS A 90 2.57 -9.82 13.67
N ASN A 91 2.59 -8.50 13.67
CA ASN A 91 3.59 -7.66 13.03
C ASN A 91 3.66 -6.29 13.74
N VAL A 92 4.65 -5.46 13.36
CA VAL A 92 4.89 -4.14 13.97
C VAL A 92 3.71 -3.16 13.75
N GLY A 93 2.96 -3.32 12.65
CA GLY A 93 1.82 -2.46 12.31
C GLY A 93 0.62 -2.63 13.25
N GLU A 94 0.29 -3.88 13.62
CA GLU A 94 -0.76 -4.15 14.63
C GLU A 94 -0.38 -3.56 16.00
N ALA A 95 0.90 -3.58 16.38
CA ALA A 95 1.38 -2.93 17.60
C ALA A 95 1.16 -1.42 17.56
N LEU A 96 1.50 -0.78 16.44
CA LEU A 96 1.37 0.66 16.20
C LEU A 96 -0.08 1.18 16.27
N ALA A 97 -1.10 0.34 16.09
CA ALA A 97 -2.51 0.74 16.22
C ALA A 97 -2.89 1.23 17.64
N ARG A 98 -2.02 1.00 18.64
CA ARG A 98 -2.18 1.49 20.03
C ARG A 98 -1.56 2.86 20.29
N VAL A 99 -0.89 3.46 19.30
CA VAL A 99 -0.30 4.79 19.41
C VAL A 99 -1.33 5.86 19.07
N THR A 100 -1.36 6.97 19.82
CA THR A 100 -2.35 8.03 19.57
C THR A 100 -2.06 8.71 18.23
N GLY A 101 -3.10 9.15 17.50
CA GLY A 101 -2.92 9.71 16.16
C GLY A 101 -2.39 8.74 15.10
N VAL A 102 -2.17 7.46 15.41
CA VAL A 102 -1.75 6.45 14.42
C VAL A 102 -2.95 5.65 13.92
N GLN A 103 -3.01 5.49 12.60
CA GLN A 103 -4.11 4.84 11.89
C GLN A 103 -3.54 3.69 11.05
N LEU A 104 -3.94 2.46 11.36
CA LEU A 104 -3.47 1.27 10.65
C LEU A 104 -4.25 1.03 9.36
N GLN A 105 -3.53 0.77 8.27
CA GLN A 105 -4.05 0.25 7.02
C GLN A 105 -3.84 -1.27 6.98
N ARG A 106 -4.91 -2.01 6.70
CA ARG A 106 -4.91 -3.47 6.68
C ARG A 106 -5.10 -4.02 5.26
N ASP A 107 -4.36 -5.10 4.98
CA ASP A 107 -4.36 -5.85 3.73
C ASP A 107 -4.65 -7.33 4.02
N PHE A 108 -5.81 -7.80 3.57
CA PHE A 108 -6.43 -9.09 3.96
C PHE A 108 -6.56 -9.31 5.48
N GLY A 109 -6.92 -8.25 6.21
CA GLY A 109 -7.08 -8.30 7.67
C GLY A 109 -5.76 -8.36 8.46
N GLU A 110 -4.61 -8.14 7.82
CA GLU A 110 -3.31 -7.90 8.46
C GLU A 110 -2.89 -6.44 8.30
N GLY A 111 -2.50 -5.78 9.40
CA GLY A 111 -1.78 -4.51 9.36
C GLY A 111 -0.53 -4.59 8.48
N SER A 112 -0.37 -3.63 7.57
CA SER A 112 0.77 -3.58 6.63
C SER A 112 1.45 -2.21 6.60
N GLN A 113 0.70 -1.11 6.75
CA GLN A 113 1.16 0.27 6.63
C GLN A 113 0.43 1.16 7.65
N ILE A 114 1.02 2.30 8.03
CA ILE A 114 0.36 3.26 8.94
C ILE A 114 0.29 4.68 8.37
N SER A 115 -0.78 5.39 8.75
CA SER A 115 -0.93 6.84 8.68
C SER A 115 -0.65 7.46 10.05
N ILE A 116 -0.02 8.63 10.10
CA ILE A 116 0.23 9.39 11.33
C ILE A 116 -0.44 10.75 11.19
N ARG A 117 -1.41 11.05 12.07
CA ARG A 117 -2.22 12.29 12.06
C ARG A 117 -2.90 12.55 10.71
N GLY A 118 -3.33 11.48 10.05
CA GLY A 118 -3.96 11.49 8.73
C GLY A 118 -3.03 11.72 7.55
N VAL A 119 -1.70 11.71 7.76
CA VAL A 119 -0.72 11.79 6.69
C VAL A 119 -0.43 10.39 6.15
N GLU A 120 -0.58 10.22 4.84
CA GLU A 120 -0.52 8.94 4.12
C GLU A 120 0.80 8.14 4.34
N PRO A 121 0.79 6.80 4.20
CA PRO A 121 1.94 5.97 4.54
C PRO A 121 3.25 6.29 3.82
N ASP A 122 3.21 6.74 2.55
CA ASP A 122 4.42 7.11 1.80
C ASP A 122 5.07 8.42 2.29
N LEU A 123 4.38 9.19 3.13
CA LEU A 123 4.87 10.42 3.76
C LEU A 123 5.21 10.22 5.26
N ASN A 124 5.29 8.96 5.70
CA ASN A 124 5.80 8.56 7.01
C ASN A 124 7.16 7.86 6.83
N ARG A 125 8.11 8.13 7.72
CA ARG A 125 9.43 7.48 7.67
C ARG A 125 9.46 6.27 8.59
N ILE A 126 9.97 5.14 8.11
CA ILE A 126 10.21 3.93 8.93
C ILE A 126 11.71 3.60 8.93
N GLU A 127 12.26 3.42 10.12
CA GLU A 127 13.66 3.07 10.35
C GLU A 127 13.80 1.80 11.20
N ILE A 128 14.78 0.96 10.88
CA ILE A 128 15.23 -0.19 11.67
C ILE A 128 16.64 0.14 12.17
N ASN A 129 16.80 0.35 13.48
CA ASN A 129 18.07 0.77 14.10
C ASN A 129 18.73 2.02 13.46
N GLY A 130 17.93 2.93 12.89
CA GLY A 130 18.39 4.16 12.23
C GLY A 130 18.68 4.05 10.73
N VAL A 131 18.39 2.89 10.12
CA VAL A 131 18.49 2.63 8.67
C VAL A 131 17.10 2.58 8.06
N SER A 132 16.89 3.15 6.86
CA SER A 132 15.58 3.10 6.20
C SER A 132 15.15 1.66 5.89
N GLN A 133 13.93 1.30 6.27
CA GLN A 133 13.30 0.07 5.78
C GLN A 133 13.18 0.13 4.25
N GLN A 134 13.58 -0.93 3.55
CA GLN A 134 13.44 -1.02 2.10
C GLN A 134 12.00 -1.37 1.72
N SER A 135 11.56 -0.91 0.55
CA SER A 135 10.23 -1.22 0.03
C SER A 135 10.34 -1.80 -1.38
N PRO A 136 10.52 -3.14 -1.51
CA PRO A 136 10.58 -3.82 -2.81
C PRO A 136 9.29 -3.68 -3.65
N GLY A 137 8.22 -3.12 -3.08
CA GLY A 137 7.01 -2.71 -3.79
C GLY A 137 7.15 -1.40 -4.61
N GLY A 138 8.26 -0.66 -4.49
CA GLY A 138 8.50 0.58 -5.23
C GLY A 138 7.86 1.85 -4.63
N GLY A 139 7.33 1.76 -3.41
CA GLY A 139 6.84 2.91 -2.63
C GLY A 139 7.92 3.48 -1.70
N ARG A 140 7.55 4.46 -0.85
CA ARG A 140 8.40 4.91 0.28
C ARG A 140 7.90 4.40 1.63
N SER A 141 6.65 3.97 1.69
CA SER A 141 6.08 3.22 2.81
C SER A 141 6.75 1.84 2.97
N GLY A 142 7.11 1.50 4.21
CA GLY A 142 7.57 0.17 4.60
C GLY A 142 6.40 -0.80 4.82
N ASP A 143 6.63 -2.09 4.59
CA ASP A 143 5.66 -3.15 4.92
C ASP A 143 5.99 -3.71 6.32
N PHE A 144 5.17 -3.39 7.32
CA PHE A 144 5.44 -3.83 8.70
C PHE A 144 5.41 -5.34 8.91
N ARG A 145 4.94 -6.13 7.92
CA ARG A 145 4.94 -7.60 7.95
C ARG A 145 6.31 -8.22 7.68
N GLU A 146 7.27 -7.42 7.20
CA GLU A 146 8.67 -7.83 6.99
C GLU A 146 9.39 -8.13 8.32
N LEU A 147 9.04 -7.43 9.40
CA LEU A 147 9.73 -7.52 10.68
C LEU A 147 9.02 -8.44 11.67
N ALA A 148 9.75 -9.46 12.15
CA ALA A 148 9.33 -10.30 13.26
C ALA A 148 9.28 -9.50 14.58
N VAL A 149 8.10 -9.43 15.21
CA VAL A 149 7.91 -8.74 16.50
C VAL A 149 8.78 -9.31 17.62
N GLU A 150 9.21 -10.57 17.53
CA GLU A 150 10.11 -11.21 18.48
C GLU A 150 11.50 -10.54 18.58
N LEU A 151 11.95 -9.81 17.54
CA LEU A 151 13.22 -9.08 17.51
C LEU A 151 13.19 -7.71 18.21
N VAL A 152 12.00 -7.14 18.31
CA VAL A 152 11.80 -5.74 18.65
C VAL A 152 12.04 -5.52 20.15
N LYS A 153 12.91 -4.55 20.47
CA LYS A 153 13.14 -4.02 21.82
C LYS A 153 12.13 -2.92 22.13
N SER A 154 11.98 -1.97 21.20
CA SER A 154 10.98 -0.90 21.28
C SER A 154 10.60 -0.37 19.90
N ILE A 155 9.40 0.17 19.79
CA ILE A 155 8.90 0.92 18.65
C ILE A 155 8.64 2.34 19.14
N ASP A 156 9.45 3.30 18.68
CA ASP A 156 9.30 4.72 19.02
C ASP A 156 8.65 5.47 17.86
N VAL A 157 7.52 6.13 18.12
CA VAL A 157 6.80 6.97 17.14
C VAL A 157 7.08 8.43 17.49
N TYR A 158 7.98 9.03 16.73
CA TYR A 158 8.29 10.46 16.76
C TYR A 158 7.21 11.22 16.01
N LYS A 159 6.49 12.06 16.75
CA LYS A 159 5.47 12.96 16.19
C LYS A 159 6.00 14.37 16.08
N GLY A 160 6.63 14.87 17.14
CA GLY A 160 7.49 16.04 17.07
C GLY A 160 8.86 15.69 16.49
N TYR A 161 9.64 16.70 16.10
CA TYR A 161 10.89 16.52 15.36
C TYR A 161 12.05 17.24 16.05
N THR A 162 13.23 16.63 15.97
CA THR A 162 14.52 17.22 16.31
C THR A 162 15.43 17.14 15.08
N VAL A 163 16.38 18.07 14.93
CA VAL A 163 17.19 18.21 13.70
C VAL A 163 18.18 17.06 13.43
N ASP A 164 18.42 16.22 14.43
CA ASP A 164 19.25 15.01 14.35
C ASP A 164 18.51 13.75 13.88
N LEU A 165 17.17 13.80 13.80
CA LEU A 165 16.38 12.79 13.08
C LEU A 165 16.65 12.89 11.56
N THR A 166 16.65 11.75 10.89
CA THR A 166 16.73 11.70 9.43
C THR A 166 15.45 12.27 8.81
N GLU A 167 15.57 13.08 7.77
CA GLU A 167 14.41 13.64 7.06
C GLU A 167 13.70 12.61 6.15
N GLY A 168 12.48 12.93 5.72
CA GLY A 168 11.65 12.08 4.86
C GLY A 168 10.32 11.66 5.46
N GLY A 169 9.99 12.11 6.67
CA GLY A 169 8.66 12.00 7.27
C GLY A 169 8.01 13.37 7.38
N ILE A 170 6.73 13.48 6.98
CA ILE A 170 5.86 14.60 7.33
C ILE A 170 4.90 14.18 8.43
N GLY A 171 4.27 13.01 8.36
CA GLY A 171 3.31 12.57 9.38
C GLY A 171 4.01 12.31 10.71
N GLY A 172 5.04 11.46 10.67
CA GLY A 172 5.97 11.17 11.76
C GLY A 172 7.10 10.25 11.30
N THR A 173 7.98 9.88 12.24
CA THR A 173 9.00 8.84 12.05
C THR A 173 8.77 7.69 13.03
N VAL A 174 8.65 6.47 12.53
CA VAL A 174 8.64 5.23 13.32
C VAL A 174 10.05 4.66 13.33
N ARG A 175 10.65 4.52 14.51
CA ARG A 175 11.94 3.83 14.68
C ARG A 175 11.74 2.53 15.46
N VAL A 176 12.07 1.42 14.80
CA VAL A 176 12.10 0.09 15.40
C VAL A 176 13.52 -0.18 15.88
N GLU A 177 13.72 -0.29 17.19
CA GLU A 177 14.98 -0.72 17.79
C GLU A 177 14.92 -2.22 18.06
N THR A 178 15.95 -2.98 17.66
CA THR A 178 16.12 -4.39 18.04
C THR A 178 16.84 -4.52 19.38
N ARG A 179 16.78 -5.72 20.01
CA ARG A 179 17.60 -6.02 21.19
C ARG A 179 19.09 -5.99 20.81
N ARG A 180 19.97 -5.54 21.72
CA ARG A 180 21.43 -5.56 21.53
C ARG A 180 22.12 -6.56 22.46
N PRO A 181 23.18 -7.27 22.01
CA PRO A 181 23.81 -8.32 22.81
C PRO A 181 24.36 -7.88 24.17
N LEU A 182 25.12 -6.78 24.26
CA LEU A 182 25.71 -6.34 25.55
C LEU A 182 24.66 -5.73 26.51
N GLU A 183 23.42 -5.51 26.07
CA GLU A 183 22.32 -5.08 26.94
C GLU A 183 21.62 -6.26 27.65
N LEU A 184 22.00 -7.51 27.34
CA LEU A 184 21.46 -8.70 27.99
C LEU A 184 22.05 -8.84 29.41
N THR A 185 21.21 -8.78 30.43
CA THR A 185 21.61 -9.00 31.83
C THR A 185 21.83 -10.47 32.19
N LYS A 186 21.29 -11.38 31.39
CA LYS A 186 21.45 -12.84 31.49
C LYS A 186 21.48 -13.44 30.07
N PRO A 187 22.12 -14.61 29.85
CA PRO A 187 21.94 -15.37 28.62
C PRO A 187 20.45 -15.59 28.35
N LEU A 188 20.03 -15.35 27.12
CA LEU A 188 18.66 -15.51 26.65
C LEU A 188 18.60 -16.74 25.75
N PHE A 189 17.71 -17.69 26.06
CA PHE A 189 17.33 -18.73 25.11
C PHE A 189 15.82 -18.91 25.11
N SER A 190 15.16 -18.72 23.96
CA SER A 190 13.73 -18.92 23.85
C SER A 190 13.36 -19.63 22.55
N VAL A 191 12.38 -20.53 22.65
CA VAL A 191 11.76 -21.23 21.52
C VAL A 191 10.25 -21.07 21.66
N LYS A 192 9.59 -20.62 20.60
CA LYS A 192 8.13 -20.39 20.55
C LYS A 192 7.57 -21.14 19.35
N GLY A 193 6.53 -21.95 19.57
CA GLY A 193 5.76 -22.59 18.52
C GLY A 193 4.30 -22.18 18.62
N GLU A 194 3.70 -21.71 17.52
CA GLU A 194 2.28 -21.40 17.44
C GLU A 194 1.65 -21.98 16.16
N ALA A 195 0.36 -22.30 16.24
CA ALA A 195 -0.47 -22.64 15.10
C ALA A 195 -1.60 -21.61 14.99
N GLN A 196 -1.83 -21.09 13.79
CA GLN A 196 -2.89 -20.13 13.49
C GLN A 196 -3.97 -20.75 12.61
N ARG A 197 -5.23 -20.33 12.78
CA ARG A 197 -6.35 -20.71 11.92
C ARG A 197 -7.27 -19.53 11.65
N LEU A 198 -7.50 -19.26 10.37
CA LEU A 198 -8.54 -18.35 9.90
C LEU A 198 -9.86 -19.11 9.73
N ASN A 199 -10.99 -18.52 10.16
CA ASN A 199 -12.32 -19.12 10.01
C ASN A 199 -12.72 -19.36 8.55
N LEU A 200 -12.33 -18.48 7.62
CA LEU A 200 -12.66 -18.58 6.18
C LEU A 200 -11.90 -19.70 5.45
N THR A 201 -10.58 -19.84 5.67
CA THR A 201 -9.79 -20.91 5.03
C THR A 201 -9.87 -22.25 5.77
N GLN A 202 -10.20 -22.21 7.06
CA GLN A 202 -10.31 -23.36 7.99
C GLN A 202 -9.03 -24.18 8.20
N LYS A 203 -7.90 -23.80 7.59
CA LYS A 203 -6.60 -24.47 7.69
C LYS A 203 -5.82 -24.00 8.92
N TRP A 204 -5.08 -24.91 9.55
CA TRP A 204 -4.05 -24.57 10.54
C TRP A 204 -2.72 -24.33 9.82
N ARG A 205 -1.99 -23.27 10.20
CA ARG A 205 -0.64 -22.96 9.69
C ARG A 205 0.34 -22.69 10.83
N PRO A 206 1.59 -23.16 10.74
CA PRO A 206 2.58 -23.00 11.80
C PRO A 206 3.28 -21.63 11.75
N ARG A 207 3.76 -21.19 12.92
CA ARG A 207 4.84 -20.22 13.08
C ARG A 207 5.77 -20.69 14.20
N PHE A 208 7.06 -20.46 13.99
CA PHE A 208 8.15 -20.84 14.87
C PHE A 208 9.07 -19.64 15.07
N ASN A 209 9.52 -19.43 16.30
CA ASN A 209 10.63 -18.54 16.61
C ASN A 209 11.65 -19.28 17.48
N LEU A 210 12.94 -19.03 17.20
CA LEU A 210 14.06 -19.31 18.08
C LEU A 210 14.81 -17.99 18.30
N THR A 211 15.17 -17.70 19.54
CA THR A 211 16.06 -16.59 19.91
C THR A 211 17.12 -17.11 20.87
N ALA A 212 18.40 -16.84 20.61
CA ALA A 212 19.52 -17.21 21.47
C ALA A 212 20.53 -16.06 21.54
N GLY A 213 20.99 -15.69 22.73
CA GLY A 213 22.00 -14.63 22.86
C GLY A 213 22.63 -14.59 24.24
N ARG A 214 23.82 -13.97 24.33
CA ARG A 214 24.56 -13.78 25.59
C ARG A 214 25.50 -12.58 25.50
N SER A 215 25.84 -12.01 26.65
CA SER A 215 26.67 -10.81 26.83
C SER A 215 28.03 -11.08 27.49
N ASP A 216 28.22 -12.29 28.02
CA ASP A 216 29.28 -12.68 28.94
C ASP A 216 30.44 -13.45 28.26
N LEU A 217 30.67 -13.24 26.96
CA LEU A 217 31.86 -13.78 26.28
C LEU A 217 33.05 -12.81 26.44
N LEU A 218 34.27 -13.35 26.39
CA LEU A 218 35.53 -12.58 26.55
C LEU A 218 35.48 -11.64 27.77
N ASP A 219 35.22 -12.21 28.95
CA ASP A 219 35.13 -11.48 30.23
C ASP A 219 34.10 -10.31 30.20
N GLY A 220 32.97 -10.53 29.53
CA GLY A 220 31.90 -9.54 29.36
C GLY A 220 32.15 -8.51 28.25
N ARG A 221 33.26 -8.63 27.49
CA ARG A 221 33.58 -7.72 26.39
C ARG A 221 32.95 -8.10 25.06
N LEU A 222 32.37 -9.29 24.92
CA LEU A 222 31.72 -9.74 23.69
C LEU A 222 30.30 -10.24 23.98
N GLY A 223 29.34 -9.69 23.25
CA GLY A 223 27.98 -10.19 23.18
C GLY A 223 27.62 -10.66 21.78
N VAL A 224 26.83 -11.72 21.70
CA VAL A 224 26.19 -12.21 20.47
C VAL A 224 24.70 -12.45 20.66
N LEU A 225 23.91 -12.18 19.62
CA LEU A 225 22.47 -12.44 19.56
C LEU A 225 22.13 -13.05 18.19
N PHE A 226 21.23 -14.02 18.20
CA PHE A 226 20.74 -14.73 17.03
C PHE A 226 19.24 -14.96 17.14
N ASN A 227 18.51 -14.80 16.04
CA ASN A 227 17.08 -15.04 15.95
C ASN A 227 16.74 -15.69 14.60
N VAL A 228 15.82 -16.63 14.65
CA VAL A 228 15.16 -17.23 13.48
C VAL A 228 13.67 -17.14 13.71
N THR A 229 12.93 -16.54 12.80
CA THR A 229 11.47 -16.58 12.78
C THR A 229 11.01 -17.14 11.45
N HIS A 230 10.16 -18.16 11.45
CA HIS A 230 9.49 -18.67 10.26
C HIS A 230 8.00 -18.73 10.50
N SER A 231 7.19 -18.29 9.53
CA SER A 231 5.74 -18.33 9.62
C SER A 231 5.09 -18.59 8.27
N VAL A 232 3.99 -19.34 8.27
CA VAL A 232 3.09 -19.43 7.12
C VAL A 232 1.75 -18.84 7.52
N VAL A 233 1.25 -17.88 6.74
CA VAL A 233 -0.02 -17.20 6.97
C VAL A 233 -0.97 -17.52 5.82
N ASP A 234 -2.14 -18.08 6.14
CA ASP A 234 -3.25 -18.18 5.20
C ASP A 234 -4.26 -17.07 5.51
N THR A 235 -4.55 -16.25 4.51
CA THR A 235 -5.56 -15.19 4.54
C THR A 235 -6.56 -15.39 3.41
N ARG A 236 -7.81 -14.94 3.62
CA ARG A 236 -8.84 -14.94 2.59
C ARG A 236 -9.71 -13.70 2.74
N GLY A 237 -10.11 -13.13 1.61
CA GLY A 237 -11.11 -12.08 1.52
C GLY A 237 -12.25 -12.53 0.62
N ASP A 238 -13.49 -12.47 1.13
CA ASP A 238 -14.70 -12.68 0.33
C ASP A 238 -15.42 -11.34 0.18
N SER A 239 -15.57 -10.86 -1.06
CA SER A 239 -16.13 -9.53 -1.34
C SER A 239 -17.37 -9.57 -2.23
N VAL A 240 -18.29 -8.64 -1.96
CA VAL A 240 -19.40 -8.32 -2.86
C VAL A 240 -19.31 -6.86 -3.26
N ALA A 241 -19.37 -6.57 -4.55
CA ALA A 241 -19.09 -5.24 -5.09
C ALA A 241 -20.04 -4.77 -6.20
N ASN A 242 -20.40 -3.49 -6.14
CA ASN A 242 -20.83 -2.67 -7.28
C ASN A 242 -19.60 -1.96 -7.84
N THR A 243 -19.29 -2.16 -9.12
CA THR A 243 -18.06 -1.63 -9.74
C THR A 243 -18.37 -0.88 -11.03
N ASN A 244 -17.48 0.05 -11.40
CA ASN A 244 -17.66 0.95 -12.53
C ASN A 244 -18.96 1.77 -12.43
N TRP A 245 -19.12 2.52 -11.33
CA TRP A 245 -20.26 3.43 -11.17
C TRP A 245 -20.21 4.53 -12.23
N GLN A 246 -21.25 4.63 -13.05
CA GLN A 246 -21.38 5.58 -14.14
C GLN A 246 -22.82 6.07 -14.27
N ARG A 247 -23.04 7.05 -15.15
CA ARG A 247 -24.37 7.51 -15.59
C ARG A 247 -24.57 7.11 -17.05
N TYR A 248 -25.19 5.94 -17.29
CA TYR A 248 -25.32 5.39 -18.65
C TYR A 248 -26.55 5.89 -19.41
N LEU A 249 -27.70 5.94 -18.75
CA LEU A 249 -29.02 6.24 -19.32
C LEU A 249 -29.91 6.87 -18.25
N ASP A 250 -30.95 7.57 -18.69
CA ASP A 250 -32.11 7.94 -17.88
C ASP A 250 -33.06 6.73 -17.81
N PHE A 251 -33.07 6.03 -16.66
CA PHE A 251 -33.92 4.85 -16.41
C PHE A 251 -35.21 5.24 -15.66
N ASP A 252 -35.13 6.18 -14.72
CA ASP A 252 -36.26 6.62 -13.89
C ASP A 252 -37.25 7.55 -14.63
N ARG A 253 -36.82 8.11 -15.77
CA ARG A 253 -37.53 9.02 -16.66
C ARG A 253 -37.93 10.35 -16.04
N SER A 254 -37.30 10.71 -14.92
CA SER A 254 -37.56 11.94 -14.17
C SER A 254 -37.24 13.20 -14.98
N THR A 255 -37.89 14.29 -14.61
CA THR A 255 -37.53 15.65 -15.05
C THR A 255 -36.55 16.33 -14.10
N GLU A 256 -36.24 15.70 -12.96
CA GLU A 256 -35.21 16.16 -12.03
C GLU A 256 -33.81 15.78 -12.56
N LYS A 257 -32.82 16.64 -12.30
CA LYS A 257 -31.44 16.45 -12.79
C LYS A 257 -30.63 15.68 -11.76
N THR A 258 -30.17 14.48 -12.11
CA THR A 258 -29.23 13.67 -11.34
C THR A 258 -27.93 14.42 -11.02
N VAL A 259 -27.38 15.15 -12.00
CA VAL A 259 -26.26 16.09 -11.80
C VAL A 259 -26.42 17.25 -12.78
N ALA A 260 -26.68 18.46 -12.29
CA ALA A 260 -26.77 19.64 -13.14
C ALA A 260 -25.39 20.05 -13.68
N ASP A 261 -25.30 20.32 -14.98
CA ASP A 261 -24.16 21.01 -15.59
C ASP A 261 -24.58 22.46 -15.93
N PRO A 262 -23.84 23.48 -15.42
CA PRO A 262 -24.16 24.89 -15.61
C PRO A 262 -24.32 25.33 -17.07
N ALA A 263 -23.60 24.71 -18.01
CA ALA A 263 -23.63 25.08 -19.43
C ALA A 263 -25.00 24.82 -20.09
N TYR A 264 -25.80 23.90 -19.52
CA TYR A 264 -27.17 23.59 -19.97
C TYR A 264 -28.19 23.76 -18.82
N ALA A 265 -27.93 24.67 -17.87
CA ALA A 265 -28.82 24.92 -16.74
C ALA A 265 -30.25 25.29 -17.17
N ASN A 266 -30.39 26.02 -18.29
CA ASN A 266 -31.65 26.45 -18.89
C ASN A 266 -32.51 25.32 -19.51
N PHE A 267 -31.96 24.12 -19.67
CA PHE A 267 -32.68 22.96 -20.19
C PHE A 267 -33.34 22.21 -19.02
N GLY A 268 -34.65 22.46 -18.82
CA GLY A 268 -35.39 22.00 -17.64
C GLY A 268 -35.94 20.57 -17.68
N SER A 269 -35.80 19.86 -18.81
CA SER A 269 -36.19 18.45 -18.94
C SER A 269 -35.31 17.71 -19.94
N TYR A 270 -35.31 16.39 -19.89
CA TYR A 270 -34.59 15.54 -20.84
C TYR A 270 -34.95 15.83 -22.30
N GLU A 271 -36.24 15.98 -22.60
CA GLU A 271 -36.75 16.33 -23.94
C GLU A 271 -36.27 17.71 -24.40
N SER A 272 -36.04 18.66 -23.48
CA SER A 272 -35.59 20.00 -23.86
C SER A 272 -34.18 20.00 -24.47
N CYS A 273 -33.32 19.02 -24.14
CA CYS A 273 -31.97 18.90 -24.68
C CYS A 273 -31.92 18.72 -26.21
N ALA A 274 -33.03 18.33 -26.84
CA ALA A 274 -33.21 18.35 -28.30
C ALA A 274 -33.04 19.75 -28.94
N GLY A 275 -33.13 20.82 -28.14
CA GLY A 275 -32.88 22.22 -28.55
C GLY A 275 -31.42 22.68 -28.47
N THR A 276 -30.49 21.81 -28.06
CA THR A 276 -29.04 22.12 -28.11
C THR A 276 -28.55 22.25 -29.55
N THR A 277 -27.50 23.04 -29.76
CA THR A 277 -26.94 23.36 -31.09
C THR A 277 -25.43 23.19 -31.14
N GLY A 278 -24.86 23.16 -32.34
CA GLY A 278 -23.41 23.14 -32.56
C GLY A 278 -23.06 23.47 -34.01
N THR A 279 -21.88 24.06 -34.22
CA THR A 279 -21.42 24.52 -35.55
C THR A 279 -21.21 23.39 -36.56
N THR A 280 -21.03 22.15 -36.07
CA THR A 280 -20.98 20.92 -36.87
C THR A 280 -21.95 19.88 -36.32
N ALA A 281 -22.34 18.92 -37.16
CA ALA A 281 -23.13 17.75 -36.79
C ALA A 281 -22.58 17.01 -35.55
N ALA A 282 -21.26 16.84 -35.50
CA ALA A 282 -20.57 16.17 -34.40
C ALA A 282 -20.67 17.00 -33.10
N LEU A 283 -20.45 18.32 -33.17
CA LEU A 283 -20.54 19.20 -32.00
C LEU A 283 -21.98 19.32 -31.49
N ALA A 284 -22.98 19.39 -32.38
CA ALA A 284 -24.39 19.39 -31.99
C ALA A 284 -24.79 18.10 -31.26
N THR A 285 -24.36 16.94 -31.78
CA THR A 285 -24.59 15.63 -31.12
C THR A 285 -23.88 15.52 -29.77
N ALA A 286 -22.66 16.06 -29.64
CA ALA A 286 -21.90 16.10 -28.39
C ALA A 286 -22.54 17.03 -27.34
N ASN A 287 -22.97 18.22 -27.75
CA ASN A 287 -23.65 19.18 -26.86
C ASN A 287 -25.00 18.63 -26.36
N ARG A 288 -25.76 17.93 -27.22
CA ARG A 288 -26.96 17.21 -26.79
C ARG A 288 -26.65 16.11 -25.79
N LEU A 289 -25.61 15.29 -26.03
CA LEU A 289 -25.17 14.27 -25.06
C LEU A 289 -24.83 14.91 -23.71
N ALA A 290 -24.04 15.99 -23.69
CA ALA A 290 -23.69 16.68 -22.45
C ALA A 290 -24.94 17.16 -21.68
N CYS A 291 -25.89 17.80 -22.36
CA CYS A 291 -27.18 18.18 -21.78
C CYS A 291 -27.99 16.97 -21.26
N GLU A 292 -28.14 15.92 -22.06
CA GLU A 292 -28.90 14.71 -21.71
C GLU A 292 -28.30 13.98 -20.50
N THR A 293 -26.97 13.96 -20.34
CA THR A 293 -26.33 13.30 -19.20
C THR A 293 -26.74 13.87 -17.84
N GLN A 294 -27.28 15.10 -17.79
CA GLN A 294 -27.76 15.71 -16.54
C GLN A 294 -28.89 14.90 -15.88
N PHE A 295 -29.62 14.12 -16.66
CA PHE A 295 -30.77 13.29 -16.24
C PHE A 295 -30.43 11.78 -16.23
N PHE A 296 -29.18 11.39 -16.46
CA PHE A 296 -28.79 9.98 -16.47
C PHE A 296 -28.54 9.46 -15.06
N ASP A 297 -29.16 8.33 -14.71
CA ASP A 297 -29.10 7.75 -13.37
C ASP A 297 -27.78 7.03 -13.08
N TRP A 298 -27.38 7.07 -11.81
CA TRP A 298 -26.22 6.33 -11.31
C TRP A 298 -26.48 4.83 -11.34
N SER A 299 -25.62 4.09 -12.04
CA SER A 299 -25.72 2.65 -12.23
C SER A 299 -24.33 1.99 -12.24
N PRO A 300 -24.16 0.80 -11.64
CA PRO A 300 -22.89 0.07 -11.67
C PRO A 300 -22.72 -0.66 -13.02
N GLY A 301 -21.61 -0.43 -13.70
CA GLY A 301 -21.28 -1.08 -14.97
C GLY A 301 -21.00 -2.59 -14.84
N SER A 302 -20.57 -3.06 -13.68
CA SER A 302 -20.55 -4.49 -13.37
C SER A 302 -20.76 -4.76 -11.88
N VAL A 303 -21.49 -5.81 -11.57
CA VAL A 303 -21.64 -6.34 -10.19
C VAL A 303 -20.79 -7.58 -10.05
N ARG A 304 -20.11 -7.71 -8.90
CA ARG A 304 -19.07 -8.72 -8.70
C ARG A 304 -19.17 -9.43 -7.37
N TYR A 305 -18.88 -10.71 -7.44
CA TYR A 305 -18.45 -11.52 -6.31
C TYR A 305 -16.96 -11.78 -6.46
N ARG A 306 -16.22 -11.63 -5.37
CA ARG A 306 -14.76 -11.77 -5.36
C ARG A 306 -14.34 -12.74 -4.27
N ASN A 307 -13.37 -13.58 -4.58
CA ASN A 307 -12.70 -14.44 -3.62
C ASN A 307 -11.19 -14.30 -3.82
N ASN A 308 -10.53 -13.84 -2.77
CA ASN A 308 -9.09 -13.68 -2.71
C ASN A 308 -8.53 -14.66 -1.70
N GLU A 309 -7.67 -15.58 -2.11
CA GLU A 309 -6.95 -16.48 -1.20
C GLU A 309 -5.46 -16.19 -1.27
N ARG A 310 -4.82 -15.97 -0.12
CA ARG A 310 -3.38 -15.71 -0.01
C ARG A 310 -2.71 -16.66 0.96
N THR A 311 -1.63 -17.29 0.53
CA THR A 311 -0.64 -17.94 1.40
C THR A 311 0.65 -17.10 1.36
N ASP A 312 1.15 -16.71 2.53
CA ASP A 312 2.33 -15.85 2.70
C ASP A 312 3.31 -16.53 3.69
N ALA A 313 4.43 -17.02 3.17
CA ALA A 313 5.47 -17.70 3.94
C ALA A 313 6.65 -16.75 4.15
N ARG A 314 6.89 -16.36 5.42
CA ARG A 314 7.85 -15.34 5.83
C ARG A 314 8.94 -15.98 6.71
N THR A 315 10.20 -15.72 6.40
CA THR A 315 11.36 -16.17 7.18
C THR A 315 12.30 -14.99 7.44
N THR A 316 12.60 -14.72 8.71
CA THR A 316 13.58 -13.72 9.15
C THR A 316 14.73 -14.42 9.85
N LEU A 317 15.95 -14.07 9.48
CA LEU A 317 17.18 -14.42 10.16
C LEU A 317 17.83 -13.11 10.64
N ASP A 318 18.19 -13.03 11.91
CA ASP A 318 18.95 -11.90 12.45
C ASP A 318 20.14 -12.41 13.26
N PHE A 319 21.30 -11.80 13.03
CA PHE A 319 22.50 -12.03 13.79
C PHE A 319 23.15 -10.70 14.14
N GLN A 320 23.51 -10.53 15.41
CA GLN A 320 24.20 -9.34 15.89
C GLN A 320 25.37 -9.73 16.79
N ALA A 321 26.51 -9.07 16.60
CA ALA A 321 27.66 -9.16 17.48
C ALA A 321 28.07 -7.76 17.95
N GLN A 322 28.45 -7.63 19.21
CA GLN A 322 28.86 -6.37 19.81
C GLN A 322 30.07 -6.60 20.71
N VAL A 323 31.11 -5.79 20.53
CA VAL A 323 32.39 -5.90 21.24
C VAL A 323 32.75 -4.59 21.95
N GLN A 324 33.08 -4.68 23.23
CA GLN A 324 33.65 -3.63 24.05
C GLN A 324 35.18 -3.70 23.93
N LEU A 325 35.77 -2.80 23.14
CA LEU A 325 37.21 -2.83 22.82
C LEU A 325 38.04 -2.06 23.85
N ALA A 326 37.44 -1.01 24.44
CA ALA A 326 37.90 -0.31 25.63
C ALA A 326 36.69 0.10 26.47
N ASP A 327 36.87 0.47 27.74
CA ASP A 327 35.75 0.79 28.64
C ASP A 327 34.84 1.91 28.10
N ASN A 328 35.40 2.79 27.27
CA ASN A 328 34.71 3.89 26.61
C ASN A 328 34.47 3.70 25.09
N PHE A 329 34.85 2.56 24.50
CA PHE A 329 34.72 2.32 23.05
C PHE A 329 34.12 0.94 22.75
N SER A 330 32.96 0.93 22.08
CA SER A 330 32.28 -0.28 21.64
C SER A 330 32.00 -0.25 20.15
N ALA A 331 32.15 -1.40 19.49
CA ALA A 331 31.82 -1.60 18.08
C ALA A 331 30.76 -2.70 17.95
N TRP A 332 29.95 -2.66 16.90
CA TRP A 332 28.88 -3.63 16.68
C TRP A 332 28.66 -3.87 15.18
N GLY A 333 28.18 -5.08 14.85
CA GLY A 333 27.74 -5.45 13.52
C GLY A 333 26.45 -6.28 13.59
N GLN A 334 25.54 -6.05 12.64
CA GLN A 334 24.27 -6.75 12.52
C GLN A 334 24.01 -7.13 11.06
N VAL A 335 23.44 -8.32 10.87
CA VAL A 335 22.93 -8.79 9.59
C VAL A 335 21.51 -9.30 9.80
N THR A 336 20.55 -8.67 9.13
CA THR A 336 19.14 -9.09 9.10
C THR A 336 18.79 -9.50 7.67
N LEU A 337 18.26 -10.71 7.48
CA LEU A 337 17.85 -11.27 6.19
C LEU A 337 16.38 -11.69 6.27
N ASN A 338 15.52 -11.13 5.43
CA ASN A 338 14.13 -11.53 5.31
C ASN A 338 13.88 -12.17 3.93
N TYR A 339 13.16 -13.28 3.94
CA TYR A 339 12.74 -14.04 2.77
C TYR A 339 11.22 -14.23 2.84
N ARG A 340 10.52 -13.90 1.76
CA ARG A 340 9.06 -13.95 1.70
C ARG A 340 8.60 -14.52 0.37
N ASN A 341 7.95 -15.68 0.42
CA ASN A 341 7.22 -16.25 -0.72
C ASN A 341 5.73 -16.08 -0.48
N GLN A 342 5.05 -15.32 -1.33
CA GLN A 342 3.64 -14.97 -1.18
C GLN A 342 2.90 -15.30 -2.47
N ASN A 343 1.89 -16.17 -2.36
CA ASN A 343 1.00 -16.53 -3.46
C ASN A 343 -0.39 -15.97 -3.19
N LEU A 344 -0.88 -15.08 -4.04
CA LEU A 344 -2.23 -14.50 -4.01
C LEU A 344 -3.02 -14.98 -5.23
N ARG A 345 -4.20 -15.55 -4.98
CA ARG A 345 -5.19 -15.95 -5.99
C ARG A 345 -6.36 -15.00 -5.88
N ASP A 346 -6.68 -14.31 -6.98
CA ASP A 346 -7.69 -13.26 -7.05
C ASP A 346 -8.75 -13.63 -8.08
N THR A 347 -9.80 -14.31 -7.62
CA THR A 347 -10.92 -14.77 -8.44
C THR A 347 -12.04 -13.74 -8.41
N ASN A 348 -12.32 -13.14 -9.57
CA ASN A 348 -13.35 -12.14 -9.79
C ASN A 348 -14.45 -12.76 -10.66
N TYR A 349 -15.66 -12.80 -10.13
CA TYR A 349 -16.86 -13.26 -10.79
C TYR A 349 -17.75 -12.06 -11.08
N ALA A 350 -17.95 -11.72 -12.35
CA ALA A 350 -18.67 -10.51 -12.76
C ALA A 350 -19.91 -10.82 -13.59
N VAL A 351 -21.00 -10.10 -13.31
CA VAL A 351 -22.13 -9.92 -14.23
C VAL A 351 -22.09 -8.47 -14.71
N ASN A 352 -21.88 -8.30 -16.02
CA ASN A 352 -21.63 -6.98 -16.62
C ASN A 352 -22.92 -6.36 -17.18
N MET A 353 -23.16 -5.08 -16.94
CA MET A 353 -24.23 -4.35 -17.65
C MET A 353 -23.75 -3.99 -19.07
N GLY A 354 -24.00 -4.87 -20.04
CA GLY A 354 -23.82 -4.56 -21.47
C GLY A 354 -22.45 -4.89 -22.06
N GLY A 355 -21.96 -6.12 -21.89
CA GLY A 355 -20.80 -6.62 -22.64
C GLY A 355 -21.10 -6.80 -24.13
N GLY A 356 -20.71 -5.82 -24.95
CA GLY A 356 -20.83 -5.88 -26.42
C GLY A 356 -19.64 -6.58 -27.08
N LEU A 357 -19.88 -7.29 -28.19
CA LEU A 357 -18.83 -7.65 -29.15
C LEU A 357 -18.33 -6.37 -29.83
N GLY A 358 -17.01 -6.24 -30.00
CA GLY A 358 -16.43 -5.13 -30.76
C GLY A 358 -16.79 -5.22 -32.25
N THR A 359 -16.84 -4.08 -32.93
CA THR A 359 -17.28 -3.93 -34.33
C THR A 359 -16.50 -4.75 -35.37
N ASN A 360 -15.33 -5.28 -35.01
CA ASN A 360 -14.48 -6.11 -35.86
C ASN A 360 -14.57 -7.62 -35.58
N GLY A 361 -15.49 -8.08 -34.73
CA GLY A 361 -15.54 -9.48 -34.27
C GLY A 361 -14.38 -9.89 -33.35
N LEU A 362 -13.52 -8.94 -32.98
CA LEU A 362 -12.45 -9.07 -32.00
C LEU A 362 -12.85 -8.41 -30.68
N GLN A 363 -12.36 -8.98 -29.59
CA GLN A 363 -12.78 -8.66 -28.23
C GLN A 363 -12.21 -7.31 -27.76
N GLY A 364 -13.09 -6.33 -27.51
CA GLY A 364 -12.77 -5.06 -26.85
C GLY A 364 -13.38 -5.03 -25.45
N SER A 365 -12.66 -4.49 -24.47
CA SER A 365 -13.05 -4.50 -23.05
C SER A 365 -13.97 -3.35 -22.61
N THR A 366 -14.50 -2.57 -23.56
CA THR A 366 -15.37 -1.41 -23.27
C THR A 366 -16.86 -1.78 -23.42
N PRO A 367 -17.69 -1.68 -22.36
CA PRO A 367 -19.13 -1.89 -22.48
C PRO A 367 -19.74 -0.76 -23.31
N ASP A 368 -20.24 -1.10 -24.50
CA ASP A 368 -20.73 -0.11 -25.44
C ASP A 368 -22.24 0.15 -25.25
N LEU A 369 -22.57 0.71 -24.08
CA LEU A 369 -23.83 1.42 -23.85
C LEU A 369 -23.77 2.89 -24.35
N THR A 370 -22.60 3.35 -24.80
CA THR A 370 -22.27 4.79 -24.92
C THR A 370 -21.96 5.28 -26.34
N ARG A 371 -21.74 4.41 -27.32
CA ARG A 371 -21.38 4.76 -28.72
C ARG A 371 -22.32 4.19 -29.77
N TYR A 372 -23.35 3.42 -29.41
CA TYR A 372 -24.43 3.18 -30.35
C TYR A 372 -25.16 4.49 -30.61
N ASN A 373 -24.97 4.97 -31.84
CA ASN A 373 -25.63 6.17 -32.35
C ASN A 373 -27.13 5.85 -32.51
N LEU A 374 -27.89 5.95 -31.41
CA LEU A 374 -29.35 5.99 -31.40
C LEU A 374 -29.89 7.22 -32.15
N ASP A 375 -29.00 8.12 -32.54
CA ASP A 375 -29.22 9.32 -33.32
C ASP A 375 -28.81 9.14 -34.77
N ALA A 376 -29.63 9.64 -35.69
CA ALA A 376 -29.12 10.12 -36.97
C ALA A 376 -28.21 11.34 -36.70
N ALA A 377 -27.14 11.50 -37.48
CA ALA A 377 -26.30 12.69 -37.40
C ALA A 377 -27.16 13.95 -37.68
N LEU A 378 -27.21 14.87 -36.71
CA LEU A 378 -27.91 16.15 -36.87
C LEU A 378 -27.25 16.96 -38.00
N ALA A 379 -28.02 17.79 -38.71
CA ALA A 379 -27.43 18.72 -39.68
C ALA A 379 -26.58 19.79 -38.96
N ASN A 380 -25.55 20.32 -39.63
CA ASN A 380 -24.72 21.41 -39.09
C ASN A 380 -25.59 22.61 -38.69
N ASN A 381 -25.35 23.21 -37.52
CA ASN A 381 -26.11 24.33 -36.96
C ASN A 381 -27.60 24.03 -36.66
N ALA A 382 -28.05 22.77 -36.71
CA ALA A 382 -29.45 22.45 -36.42
C ALA A 382 -29.80 22.58 -34.94
N ALA A 383 -31.02 23.06 -34.69
CA ALA A 383 -31.77 22.90 -33.43
C ALA A 383 -33.03 22.07 -33.73
N GLY A 384 -33.56 21.33 -32.75
CA GLY A 384 -34.85 20.65 -32.87
C GLY A 384 -34.77 19.19 -33.35
N GLY A 385 -33.91 18.39 -32.70
CA GLY A 385 -33.93 16.93 -32.85
C GLY A 385 -35.03 16.26 -32.00
N VAL A 386 -34.84 14.98 -31.69
CA VAL A 386 -35.52 14.28 -30.59
C VAL A 386 -34.44 13.84 -29.60
N SER A 387 -34.64 13.97 -28.29
CA SER A 387 -33.68 13.41 -27.31
C SER A 387 -33.61 11.88 -27.41
N ARG A 388 -32.50 11.26 -26.99
CA ARG A 388 -32.28 9.81 -27.21
C ARG A 388 -33.39 8.96 -26.59
N ALA A 389 -33.66 7.82 -27.22
CA ALA A 389 -34.68 6.89 -26.75
C ALA A 389 -34.31 6.32 -25.36
N ARG A 390 -35.17 6.57 -24.37
CA ARG A 390 -35.01 6.09 -22.99
C ARG A 390 -35.45 4.62 -22.84
N PRO A 391 -34.77 3.78 -22.05
CA PRO A 391 -35.14 2.38 -21.81
C PRO A 391 -36.56 2.24 -21.22
N THR A 392 -37.16 1.06 -21.36
CA THR A 392 -38.45 0.74 -20.72
C THR A 392 -38.26 0.34 -19.27
N GLN A 393 -39.08 0.87 -18.37
CA GLN A 393 -38.98 0.62 -16.92
C GLN A 393 -39.29 -0.83 -16.48
N SER A 394 -39.87 -1.67 -17.34
CA SER A 394 -40.34 -3.02 -16.99
C SER A 394 -39.26 -4.03 -16.59
N PHE A 395 -37.98 -3.71 -16.76
CA PHE A 395 -36.85 -4.58 -16.40
C PHE A 395 -35.86 -3.93 -15.41
N VAL A 396 -36.19 -2.75 -14.88
CA VAL A 396 -35.34 -1.97 -13.95
C VAL A 396 -36.15 -1.46 -12.76
N THR A 397 -35.46 -1.08 -11.69
CA THR A 397 -36.03 -0.27 -10.59
C THR A 397 -35.00 0.77 -10.19
N THR A 398 -35.46 2.00 -9.99
CA THR A 398 -34.65 3.15 -9.62
C THR A 398 -35.22 3.82 -8.38
N GLU A 399 -34.35 4.33 -7.52
CA GLU A 399 -34.69 5.09 -6.31
C GLU A 399 -33.71 6.27 -6.20
N GLY A 400 -34.21 7.51 -6.17
CA GLY A 400 -33.39 8.71 -6.03
C GLY A 400 -32.28 8.85 -7.08
N HIS A 401 -32.59 8.65 -8.36
CA HIS A 401 -31.65 8.59 -9.48
C HIS A 401 -30.54 7.51 -9.39
N VAL A 402 -30.80 6.41 -8.66
CA VAL A 402 -29.88 5.28 -8.54
C VAL A 402 -30.58 3.99 -8.99
N LEU A 403 -29.94 3.21 -9.87
CA LEU A 403 -30.44 1.90 -10.32
C LEU A 403 -30.30 0.85 -9.20
N THR A 404 -31.41 0.51 -8.54
CA THR A 404 -31.46 -0.44 -7.41
C THR A 404 -31.76 -1.88 -7.82
N SER A 405 -32.38 -2.13 -8.98
CA SER A 405 -32.53 -3.49 -9.52
C SER A 405 -32.58 -3.49 -11.05
N TRP A 406 -32.13 -4.57 -11.68
CA TRP A 406 -32.37 -4.83 -13.10
C TRP A 406 -32.35 -6.32 -13.42
N THR A 407 -33.01 -6.70 -14.52
CA THR A 407 -32.86 -8.03 -15.14
C THR A 407 -32.07 -7.89 -16.45
N THR A 408 -31.03 -8.70 -16.61
CA THR A 408 -30.24 -8.78 -17.85
C THR A 408 -31.12 -9.22 -19.03
N ALA A 409 -30.77 -8.81 -20.25
CA ALA A 409 -31.60 -9.08 -21.42
C ALA A 409 -31.78 -10.59 -21.66
N LEU A 410 -32.89 -10.97 -22.28
CA LEU A 410 -33.20 -12.36 -22.58
C LEU A 410 -32.53 -12.88 -23.88
N ASN A 411 -31.88 -12.00 -24.64
CA ASN A 411 -31.32 -12.28 -25.97
C ASN A 411 -29.88 -11.79 -26.06
N ALA A 412 -29.11 -12.35 -27.00
CA ALA A 412 -27.87 -11.71 -27.47
C ALA A 412 -28.16 -10.27 -27.90
N GLY A 413 -27.21 -9.35 -27.69
CA GLY A 413 -27.37 -7.94 -28.03
C GLY A 413 -27.57 -7.75 -29.53
N THR A 414 -28.82 -7.68 -29.97
CA THR A 414 -29.18 -7.39 -31.35
C THR A 414 -28.92 -5.90 -31.61
N PRO A 415 -28.20 -5.51 -32.67
CA PRO A 415 -28.10 -4.10 -33.06
C PRO A 415 -29.53 -3.54 -33.23
N PRO A 416 -29.91 -2.48 -32.48
CA PRO A 416 -31.23 -1.90 -32.63
C PRO A 416 -31.37 -1.32 -34.03
N GLY A 417 -32.31 -1.84 -34.83
CA GLY A 417 -32.90 -1.04 -35.90
C GLY A 417 -33.58 0.20 -35.31
N SER A 418 -33.84 1.22 -36.13
CA SER A 418 -34.30 2.57 -35.73
C SER A 418 -35.73 2.66 -35.15
N GLY A 419 -36.19 1.63 -34.45
CA GLY A 419 -37.49 1.55 -33.75
C GLY A 419 -37.53 0.48 -32.65
N VAL A 420 -36.38 -0.01 -32.17
CA VAL A 420 -36.31 -1.06 -31.13
C VAL A 420 -36.05 -0.44 -29.75
N VAL A 421 -36.82 -0.88 -28.76
CA VAL A 421 -36.65 -0.52 -27.34
C VAL A 421 -35.25 -0.92 -26.86
N VAL A 422 -34.54 0.02 -26.22
CA VAL A 422 -33.22 -0.22 -25.62
C VAL A 422 -33.36 -1.12 -24.39
N ASN A 423 -33.22 -2.43 -24.59
CA ASN A 423 -33.03 -3.40 -23.52
C ASN A 423 -31.52 -3.58 -23.28
N SER A 424 -31.00 -2.86 -22.29
CA SER A 424 -29.58 -2.80 -21.95
C SER A 424 -29.13 -4.07 -21.22
N GLY A 425 -28.13 -4.78 -21.77
CA GLY A 425 -27.47 -5.92 -21.09
C GLY A 425 -27.60 -7.25 -21.81
N GLY A 426 -27.11 -7.35 -23.06
CA GLY A 426 -27.21 -8.54 -23.91
C GLY A 426 -26.67 -9.83 -23.25
N ALA A 427 -27.40 -10.94 -23.41
CA ALA A 427 -27.17 -12.22 -22.72
C ALA A 427 -25.90 -13.00 -23.13
N SER A 428 -25.09 -12.49 -24.07
CA SER A 428 -23.85 -13.15 -24.54
C SER A 428 -22.64 -12.60 -23.78
N ASN A 429 -21.71 -13.46 -23.38
CA ASN A 429 -20.56 -13.10 -22.53
C ASN A 429 -20.91 -12.38 -21.21
N ILE A 430 -22.16 -12.48 -20.75
CA ILE A 430 -22.70 -11.66 -19.65
C ILE A 430 -22.07 -12.02 -18.30
N VAL A 431 -21.74 -13.30 -18.09
CA VAL A 431 -20.98 -13.79 -16.94
C VAL A 431 -19.52 -13.94 -17.36
N GLY A 432 -18.62 -13.27 -16.63
CA GLY A 432 -17.18 -13.44 -16.76
C GLY A 432 -16.56 -13.89 -15.45
N VAL A 433 -15.68 -14.89 -15.49
CA VAL A 433 -14.87 -15.31 -14.35
C VAL A 433 -13.40 -15.14 -14.71
N GLN A 434 -12.71 -14.27 -13.97
CA GLN A 434 -11.28 -14.02 -14.13
C GLN A 434 -10.57 -14.49 -12.87
N ARG A 435 -9.55 -15.33 -13.00
CA ARG A 435 -8.63 -15.64 -11.90
C ARG A 435 -7.25 -15.08 -12.23
N ARG A 436 -6.71 -14.29 -11.31
CA ARG A 436 -5.32 -13.81 -11.35
C ARG A 436 -4.52 -14.48 -10.25
N ASP A 437 -3.47 -15.19 -10.63
CA ASP A 437 -2.53 -15.81 -9.70
C ASP A 437 -1.24 -14.98 -9.71
N PHE A 438 -0.95 -14.34 -8.59
CA PHE A 438 0.27 -13.59 -8.35
C PHE A 438 1.19 -14.42 -7.46
N SER A 439 2.40 -14.70 -7.94
CA SER A 439 3.47 -15.27 -7.12
C SER A 439 4.53 -14.20 -6.91
N TYR A 440 4.85 -13.92 -5.64
CA TYR A 440 5.88 -12.97 -5.25
C TYR A 440 6.98 -13.68 -4.49
N ASP A 441 8.22 -13.51 -4.95
CA ASP A 441 9.42 -13.81 -4.18
C ASP A 441 10.10 -12.48 -3.82
N GLU A 442 10.09 -12.15 -2.53
CA GLU A 442 10.56 -10.89 -1.97
C GLU A 442 11.65 -11.17 -0.94
N ASN A 443 12.81 -10.53 -1.12
CA ASN A 443 13.98 -10.71 -0.28
C ASN A 443 14.50 -9.34 0.16
N THR A 444 14.70 -9.11 1.46
CA THR A 444 15.37 -7.90 1.97
C THR A 444 16.55 -8.27 2.85
N ARG A 445 17.58 -7.42 2.83
CA ARG A 445 18.86 -7.65 3.52
C ARG A 445 19.34 -6.33 4.10
N TYR A 446 19.69 -6.34 5.38
CA TYR A 446 20.25 -5.18 6.07
C TYR A 446 21.59 -5.59 6.65
N TYR A 447 22.65 -4.95 6.15
CA TYR A 447 23.99 -5.04 6.69
C TYR A 447 24.26 -3.74 7.43
N GLN A 448 24.49 -3.80 8.73
CA GLN A 448 24.69 -2.62 9.57
C GLN A 448 25.93 -2.81 10.44
N THR A 449 26.71 -1.74 10.61
CA THR A 449 27.85 -1.72 11.52
C THR A 449 28.03 -0.32 12.09
N GLY A 450 28.65 -0.22 13.25
CA GLY A 450 28.87 1.07 13.87
C GLY A 450 29.72 1.00 15.12
N PHE A 451 29.96 2.16 15.71
CA PHE A 451 30.63 2.26 17.00
C PHE A 451 29.99 3.34 17.87
N LYS A 452 30.21 3.22 19.18
CA LYS A 452 30.00 4.27 20.17
C LYS A 452 31.33 4.56 20.84
N TRP A 453 31.70 5.83 20.92
CA TRP A 453 32.90 6.29 21.60
C TRP A 453 32.54 7.39 22.59
N ASP A 454 32.85 7.18 23.87
CA ASP A 454 32.70 8.17 24.93
C ASP A 454 34.07 8.78 25.27
N LEU A 455 34.22 10.09 25.09
CA LEU A 455 35.45 10.84 25.29
C LEU A 455 35.20 11.95 26.30
N ASP A 456 34.81 11.55 27.51
CA ASP A 456 34.46 12.43 28.64
C ASP A 456 33.32 13.39 28.30
N ARG A 457 33.65 14.59 27.81
CA ARG A 457 32.66 15.56 27.30
C ARG A 457 32.16 15.29 25.89
N MET A 458 32.74 14.35 25.14
CA MET A 458 32.40 14.15 23.72
C MET A 458 31.93 12.72 23.43
N LYS A 459 30.67 12.56 23.03
CA LYS A 459 30.06 11.26 22.72
C LYS A 459 29.83 11.13 21.22
N MET A 460 30.50 10.18 20.58
CA MET A 460 30.37 9.90 19.15
C MET A 460 29.58 8.62 18.90
N VAL A 461 28.67 8.65 17.92
CA VAL A 461 27.98 7.47 17.38
C VAL A 461 28.16 7.46 15.87
N PHE A 462 28.76 6.40 15.35
CA PHE A 462 28.90 6.16 13.93
C PHE A 462 28.03 4.97 13.49
N LEU A 463 27.43 5.11 12.32
CA LEU A 463 26.64 4.08 11.64
C LEU A 463 27.07 4.04 10.16
N ALA A 464 27.38 2.84 9.67
CA ALA A 464 27.46 2.52 8.27
C ALA A 464 26.50 1.36 7.97
N SER A 465 25.76 1.46 6.88
CA SER A 465 24.86 0.39 6.47
C SER A 465 24.72 0.29 4.96
N ARG A 466 24.36 -0.92 4.52
CA ARG A 466 23.85 -1.20 3.19
C ARG A 466 22.57 -2.00 3.36
N ALA A 467 21.47 -1.47 2.83
CA ALA A 467 20.19 -2.13 2.77
C ALA A 467 19.86 -2.49 1.33
N GLU A 468 19.31 -3.68 1.09
CA GLU A 468 18.92 -4.18 -0.23
C GLU A 468 17.54 -4.82 -0.15
N GLY A 469 16.76 -4.67 -1.21
CA GLY A 469 15.44 -5.27 -1.36
C GLY A 469 15.18 -5.66 -2.81
N ASN A 470 14.80 -6.90 -3.06
CA ASN A 470 14.48 -7.42 -4.38
C ASN A 470 13.11 -8.10 -4.34
N ARG A 471 12.29 -7.88 -5.37
CA ARG A 471 11.00 -8.54 -5.54
C ARG A 471 10.81 -8.98 -6.99
N VAL A 472 10.70 -10.29 -7.17
CA VAL A 472 10.21 -10.92 -8.39
C VAL A 472 8.70 -11.11 -8.25
N ASN A 473 7.96 -10.80 -9.31
CA ASN A 473 6.50 -10.94 -9.36
C ASN A 473 6.08 -11.62 -10.66
N GLU A 474 5.51 -12.82 -10.56
CA GLU A 474 4.84 -13.47 -11.67
C GLU A 474 3.33 -13.25 -11.57
N THR A 475 2.78 -12.43 -12.46
CA THR A 475 1.32 -12.27 -12.56
C THR A 475 0.77 -13.08 -13.73
N ASN A 476 -0.03 -14.08 -13.40
CA ASN A 476 -0.70 -14.98 -14.32
C ASN A 476 -2.22 -14.70 -14.31
N LEU A 477 -2.89 -14.85 -15.45
CA LEU A 477 -4.35 -14.73 -15.56
C LEU A 477 -4.92 -15.85 -16.45
N VAL A 478 -6.04 -16.45 -16.01
CA VAL A 478 -7.00 -17.12 -16.90
C VAL A 478 -8.36 -16.45 -16.73
N SER A 479 -9.03 -16.13 -17.83
CA SER A 479 -10.43 -15.71 -17.79
C SER A 479 -11.31 -16.50 -18.75
N ILE A 480 -12.51 -16.83 -18.29
CA ILE A 480 -13.56 -17.51 -19.06
C ILE A 480 -14.84 -16.67 -19.05
N THR A 481 -15.70 -16.87 -20.05
CA THR A 481 -17.01 -16.20 -20.15
C THR A 481 -18.09 -17.18 -20.58
N THR A 482 -19.34 -16.87 -20.26
CA THR A 482 -20.51 -17.61 -20.75
C THR A 482 -21.70 -16.68 -20.98
N GLY A 483 -22.55 -17.05 -21.94
CA GLY A 483 -23.86 -16.43 -22.12
C GLY A 483 -24.91 -17.02 -21.18
N VAL A 484 -25.76 -16.18 -20.61
CA VAL A 484 -26.88 -16.55 -19.71
C VAL A 484 -28.01 -15.53 -19.88
N SER A 485 -29.23 -15.97 -20.20
CA SER A 485 -30.38 -15.08 -20.34
C SER A 485 -31.12 -14.85 -19.02
N GLY A 486 -31.43 -13.61 -18.67
CA GLY A 486 -32.37 -13.31 -17.57
C GLY A 486 -31.83 -13.50 -16.15
N ILE A 487 -30.53 -13.28 -15.93
CA ILE A 487 -30.00 -13.04 -14.57
C ILE A 487 -30.67 -11.79 -14.01
N SER A 488 -31.24 -11.88 -12.82
CA SER A 488 -31.76 -10.73 -12.08
C SER A 488 -30.73 -10.27 -11.04
N VAL A 489 -30.59 -8.95 -10.91
CA VAL A 489 -29.73 -8.29 -9.93
C VAL A 489 -30.61 -7.40 -9.06
N ASP A 490 -30.54 -7.59 -7.75
CA ASP A 490 -31.25 -6.75 -6.78
C ASP A 490 -30.26 -6.19 -5.76
N ARG A 491 -30.33 -4.88 -5.53
CA ARG A 491 -29.50 -4.12 -4.58
C ARG A 491 -30.31 -3.51 -3.44
N ARG A 492 -31.62 -3.76 -3.35
CA ARG A 492 -32.56 -3.15 -2.38
C ARG A 492 -32.48 -3.74 -0.97
N ASN A 493 -31.30 -4.20 -0.56
CA ASN A 493 -30.99 -4.49 0.85
C ASN A 493 -30.43 -3.24 1.54
N SER A 494 -30.34 -3.27 2.88
CA SER A 494 -29.91 -2.12 3.70
C SER A 494 -28.49 -1.60 3.41
N GLU A 495 -27.65 -2.38 2.72
CA GLU A 495 -26.25 -2.03 2.44
C GLU A 495 -26.00 -1.70 0.96
N GLY A 496 -27.04 -1.71 0.11
CA GLY A 496 -26.95 -1.40 -1.32
C GLY A 496 -26.16 -2.41 -2.18
N LEU A 497 -25.97 -3.64 -1.69
CA LEU A 497 -25.11 -4.66 -2.31
C LEU A 497 -25.86 -5.56 -3.30
N PRO A 498 -25.24 -6.02 -4.39
CA PRO A 498 -25.90 -6.85 -5.38
C PRO A 498 -26.07 -8.31 -4.93
N ILE A 499 -27.33 -8.79 -4.97
CA ILE A 499 -27.69 -10.20 -4.94
C ILE A 499 -27.96 -10.67 -6.37
N LEU A 500 -27.22 -11.69 -6.82
CA LEU A 500 -27.32 -12.24 -8.17
C LEU A 500 -28.23 -13.47 -8.17
N SER A 501 -29.40 -13.36 -8.80
CA SER A 501 -30.34 -14.47 -9.01
C SER A 501 -30.16 -15.06 -10.42
N PHE A 502 -29.65 -16.28 -10.50
CA PHE A 502 -29.41 -16.99 -11.76
C PHE A 502 -30.61 -17.85 -12.17
N PRO A 503 -30.88 -18.04 -13.48
CA PRO A 503 -31.92 -18.94 -13.96
C PRO A 503 -31.57 -20.41 -13.71
N THR A 504 -32.58 -21.27 -13.61
CA THR A 504 -32.43 -22.70 -13.26
C THR A 504 -31.52 -23.52 -14.18
N GLY A 505 -31.27 -23.07 -15.42
CA GLY A 505 -30.36 -23.70 -16.38
C GLY A 505 -28.87 -23.33 -16.24
N PHE A 506 -28.49 -22.60 -15.18
CA PHE A 506 -27.12 -22.19 -14.94
C PHE A 506 -26.77 -22.24 -13.45
N ASP A 507 -25.84 -23.13 -13.09
CA ASP A 507 -25.26 -23.19 -11.75
C ASP A 507 -23.92 -22.42 -11.73
N PRO A 508 -23.81 -21.29 -10.99
CA PRO A 508 -22.58 -20.50 -10.92
C PRO A 508 -21.42 -21.26 -10.26
N ALA A 509 -21.66 -22.33 -9.49
CA ALA A 509 -20.66 -23.16 -8.85
C ALA A 509 -20.12 -24.29 -9.75
N ASN A 510 -20.81 -24.63 -10.84
CA ASN A 510 -20.45 -25.72 -11.74
C ASN A 510 -19.67 -25.23 -12.96
N ILE A 511 -18.38 -25.57 -13.04
CA ILE A 511 -17.52 -25.14 -14.17
C ILE A 511 -18.02 -25.69 -15.53
N ALA A 512 -18.66 -26.86 -15.56
CA ALA A 512 -19.20 -27.41 -16.81
C ALA A 512 -20.33 -26.54 -17.40
N SER A 513 -21.05 -25.78 -16.56
CA SER A 513 -22.07 -24.84 -17.01
C SER A 513 -21.50 -23.68 -17.86
N TYR A 514 -20.18 -23.44 -17.87
CA TYR A 514 -19.55 -22.38 -18.66
C TYR A 514 -19.17 -22.82 -20.08
N ALA A 515 -19.30 -24.11 -20.41
CA ALA A 515 -19.08 -24.64 -21.76
C ALA A 515 -20.35 -25.17 -22.43
N ASP A 516 -21.53 -24.81 -21.92
CA ASP A 516 -22.82 -25.07 -22.57
C ASP A 516 -23.04 -24.09 -23.74
N ALA A 517 -22.48 -24.47 -24.89
CA ALA A 517 -22.68 -23.78 -26.17
C ALA A 517 -24.08 -23.99 -26.79
N THR A 518 -25.02 -24.64 -26.10
CA THR A 518 -26.38 -24.90 -26.61
C THR A 518 -27.40 -23.85 -26.15
N ARG A 519 -27.05 -23.00 -25.17
CA ARG A 519 -27.95 -21.96 -24.64
C ARG A 519 -28.46 -21.03 -25.72
N ARG A 520 -29.76 -20.74 -25.66
CA ARG A 520 -30.46 -19.83 -26.56
C ARG A 520 -31.14 -18.71 -25.79
N GLY A 521 -31.21 -17.54 -26.40
CA GLY A 521 -32.07 -16.47 -25.92
C GLY A 521 -33.55 -16.75 -26.18
N ALA A 522 -34.43 -15.90 -25.66
CA ALA A 522 -35.88 -15.95 -25.90
C ALA A 522 -36.27 -15.87 -27.39
N ASN A 523 -35.41 -15.34 -28.26
CA ASN A 523 -35.56 -15.30 -29.71
C ASN A 523 -35.07 -16.58 -30.44
N GLY A 524 -34.65 -17.61 -29.69
CA GLY A 524 -34.12 -18.86 -30.22
C GLY A 524 -32.69 -18.79 -30.77
N GLN A 525 -32.05 -17.62 -30.81
CA GLN A 525 -30.66 -17.48 -31.23
C GLN A 525 -29.69 -18.01 -30.17
N LEU A 526 -28.59 -18.61 -30.59
CA LEU A 526 -27.54 -19.07 -29.67
C LEU A 526 -26.92 -17.88 -28.93
N LEU A 527 -26.66 -18.07 -27.63
CA LEU A 527 -25.89 -17.11 -26.84
C LEU A 527 -24.39 -17.34 -27.10
N VAL A 528 -23.68 -16.27 -27.45
CA VAL A 528 -22.24 -16.36 -27.74
C VAL A 528 -21.45 -16.34 -26.43
N GLN A 529 -20.41 -17.16 -26.39
CA GLN A 529 -19.40 -17.19 -25.32
C GLN A 529 -18.01 -17.09 -25.94
N SER A 530 -17.12 -16.32 -25.30
CA SER A 530 -15.73 -16.15 -25.73
C SER A 530 -14.90 -17.29 -25.17
N GLY A 531 -13.88 -17.72 -25.92
CA GLY A 531 -12.93 -18.69 -25.42
C GLY A 531 -12.07 -18.13 -24.28
N PRO A 532 -11.29 -18.99 -23.63
CA PRO A 532 -10.43 -18.58 -22.53
C PRO A 532 -9.35 -17.60 -23.02
N ASN A 533 -9.13 -16.52 -22.27
CA ASN A 533 -7.92 -15.70 -22.41
C ASN A 533 -6.92 -16.13 -21.33
N VAL A 534 -5.65 -16.26 -21.73
CA VAL A 534 -4.53 -16.57 -20.84
C VAL A 534 -3.51 -15.44 -20.95
N GLN A 535 -3.02 -14.92 -19.83
CA GLN A 535 -2.04 -13.82 -19.83
C GLN A 535 -0.93 -14.04 -18.80
N TYR A 536 0.28 -13.59 -19.15
CA TYR A 536 1.43 -13.45 -18.26
C TYR A 536 1.94 -12.00 -18.29
N ARG A 537 2.17 -11.46 -17.09
CA ARG A 537 2.64 -10.08 -16.85
C ARG A 537 3.67 -10.06 -15.72
N PRO A 538 4.90 -10.54 -15.94
CA PRO A 538 5.93 -10.55 -14.93
C PRO A 538 6.45 -9.13 -14.67
N SER A 539 6.95 -8.89 -13.47
CA SER A 539 7.75 -7.70 -13.15
C SER A 539 8.89 -8.06 -12.20
N GLN A 540 9.88 -7.16 -12.12
CA GLN A 540 10.92 -7.23 -11.10
C GLN A 540 11.20 -5.82 -10.61
N ASN A 541 11.25 -5.65 -9.29
CA ASN A 541 11.69 -4.42 -8.66
C ASN A 541 12.92 -4.71 -7.79
N ASP A 542 13.85 -3.77 -7.75
CA ASP A 542 14.95 -3.76 -6.79
C ASP A 542 15.04 -2.38 -6.11
N SER A 543 15.62 -2.38 -4.92
CA SER A 543 15.87 -1.22 -4.08
C SER A 543 17.19 -1.44 -3.34
N SER A 544 18.00 -0.39 -3.20
CA SER A 544 19.11 -0.41 -2.23
C SER A 544 19.38 0.98 -1.68
N GLU A 545 19.84 1.06 -0.44
CA GLU A 545 20.35 2.29 0.19
C GLU A 545 21.71 2.00 0.84
N ASP A 546 22.76 2.70 0.41
CA ASP A 546 24.02 2.82 1.15
C ASP A 546 23.96 4.08 2.04
N GLN A 547 24.26 3.94 3.33
CA GLN A 547 24.18 5.03 4.31
C GLN A 547 25.45 5.11 5.16
N LEU A 548 25.91 6.36 5.38
CA LEU A 548 26.90 6.71 6.40
C LEU A 548 26.29 7.80 7.29
N LYS A 549 26.41 7.67 8.62
CA LYS A 549 25.99 8.69 9.60
C LYS A 549 27.03 8.81 10.72
N LEU A 550 27.35 10.04 11.09
CA LEU A 550 28.10 10.36 12.30
C LEU A 550 27.31 11.39 13.10
N ASP A 551 27.00 11.06 14.35
CA ASP A 551 26.41 11.95 15.33
C ASP A 551 27.44 12.18 16.46
N VAL A 552 27.66 13.45 16.84
CA VAL A 552 28.54 13.85 17.94
C VAL A 552 27.75 14.72 18.91
N ASP A 553 27.74 14.36 20.18
CA ASP A 553 27.22 15.20 21.28
C ASP A 553 28.42 15.72 22.09
N TYR A 554 28.43 17.00 22.41
CA TYR A 554 29.50 17.66 23.16
C TYR A 554 28.93 18.39 24.37
N ASP A 555 29.16 17.82 25.55
CA ASP A 555 28.68 18.32 26.83
C ASP A 555 29.39 19.63 27.20
N LEU A 556 28.57 20.61 27.58
CA LEU A 556 28.96 21.95 27.95
C LEU A 556 28.52 22.24 29.38
N ASP A 557 29.48 22.38 30.29
CA ASP A 557 29.21 22.83 31.67
C ASP A 557 28.87 24.34 31.74
N TRP A 558 28.23 24.90 30.72
CA TRP A 558 28.11 26.34 30.50
C TRP A 558 26.74 26.91 30.87
N GLY A 559 26.36 26.73 32.14
CA GLY A 559 25.19 27.36 32.73
C GLY A 559 23.88 26.93 32.06
N PHE A 560 23.30 27.82 31.23
CA PHE A 560 22.05 27.55 30.52
C PHE A 560 22.23 26.56 29.34
N LEU A 561 23.40 26.55 28.69
CA LEU A 561 23.69 25.71 27.54
C LEU A 561 24.34 24.42 28.05
N LYS A 562 23.72 23.27 27.78
CA LYS A 562 24.07 21.97 28.38
C LYS A 562 24.88 21.07 27.46
N SER A 563 24.58 21.06 26.16
CA SER A 563 25.43 20.40 25.17
C SER A 563 25.18 20.96 23.76
N ILE A 564 26.10 20.71 22.85
CA ILE A 564 25.91 20.92 21.41
C ILE A 564 26.03 19.56 20.72
N LYS A 565 24.98 19.19 19.98
CA LYS A 565 24.98 18.01 19.12
C LYS A 565 25.09 18.42 17.66
N PHE A 566 26.00 17.80 16.91
CA PHE A 566 26.17 18.02 15.48
C PHE A 566 26.44 16.70 14.77
N GLY A 567 26.12 16.63 13.48
CA GLY A 567 26.31 15.39 12.74
C GLY A 567 26.14 15.56 11.24
N GLY A 568 26.58 14.53 10.53
CA GLY A 568 26.54 14.44 9.07
C GLY A 568 25.99 13.09 8.62
N GLN A 569 25.30 13.09 7.49
CA GLN A 569 24.72 11.90 6.89
C GLN A 569 24.87 11.94 5.37
N TYR A 570 25.30 10.82 4.79
CA TYR A 570 25.29 10.56 3.36
C TYR A 570 24.38 9.37 3.09
N ARG A 571 23.54 9.46 2.06
CA ARG A 571 22.76 8.33 1.54
C ARG A 571 22.81 8.30 0.02
N SER A 572 22.94 7.10 -0.55
CA SER A 572 22.78 6.83 -1.98
C SER A 572 21.72 5.75 -2.11
N GLN A 573 20.57 6.09 -2.68
CA GLN A 573 19.45 5.18 -2.86
C GLN A 573 19.21 4.92 -4.35
N ASP A 574 19.12 3.64 -4.71
CA ASP A 574 18.77 3.18 -6.05
C ASP A 574 17.42 2.47 -6.01
N LEU A 575 16.53 2.81 -6.94
CA LEU A 575 15.18 2.26 -7.06
C LEU A 575 14.93 1.85 -8.51
N VAL A 576 14.74 0.56 -8.75
CA VAL A 576 14.71 -0.05 -10.08
C VAL A 576 13.42 -0.81 -10.28
N ALA A 577 12.73 -0.60 -11.40
CA ALA A 577 11.54 -1.35 -11.77
C ALA A 577 11.54 -1.73 -13.25
N TYR A 578 11.38 -3.03 -13.53
CA TYR A 578 11.16 -3.58 -14.87
C TYR A 578 9.78 -4.22 -14.94
N ASN A 579 9.01 -3.87 -15.97
CA ASN A 579 7.62 -4.29 -16.16
C ASN A 579 7.45 -5.17 -17.40
N ALA A 580 6.41 -6.01 -17.39
CA ALA A 580 6.01 -6.82 -18.53
C ALA A 580 5.84 -5.97 -19.81
N GLY A 581 6.58 -6.33 -20.86
CA GLY A 581 6.48 -5.63 -22.14
C GLY A 581 7.31 -4.35 -22.22
N GLY A 582 8.40 -4.25 -21.45
CA GLY A 582 9.54 -3.43 -21.86
C GLY A 582 9.84 -3.62 -23.36
N ALA A 583 10.10 -2.50 -24.03
CA ALA A 583 10.05 -2.43 -25.49
C ALA A 583 11.23 -1.65 -26.06
N ARG A 584 11.87 -2.22 -27.08
CA ARG A 584 12.75 -1.47 -28.00
C ARG A 584 12.20 -1.54 -29.41
N LEU A 585 12.21 -0.41 -30.13
CA LEU A 585 11.88 -0.39 -31.56
C LEU A 585 13.13 -0.79 -32.34
N LEU A 586 13.09 -1.95 -33.01
CA LEU A 586 14.18 -2.46 -33.84
C LEU A 586 14.10 -1.93 -35.28
N SER A 587 12.88 -1.68 -35.78
CA SER A 587 12.64 -1.02 -37.07
C SER A 587 11.30 -0.28 -37.03
N PRO A 588 11.22 0.98 -37.49
CA PRO A 588 9.96 1.72 -37.58
C PRO A 588 9.00 1.11 -38.62
N ALA A 589 7.71 1.47 -38.51
CA ALA A 589 6.68 1.04 -39.47
C ALA A 589 6.79 1.82 -40.79
N VAL A 590 7.08 1.10 -41.88
CA VAL A 590 7.07 1.61 -43.26
C VAL A 590 5.74 1.24 -43.91
N ILE A 591 5.11 2.16 -44.63
CA ILE A 591 3.82 1.92 -45.28
C ILE A 591 3.98 1.93 -46.78
N ALA A 592 3.06 1.26 -47.47
CA ALA A 592 3.01 1.28 -48.91
C ALA A 592 2.86 2.72 -49.41
N VAL A 593 3.89 3.21 -50.09
CA VAL A 593 3.87 4.47 -50.84
C VAL A 593 3.72 4.08 -52.31
N PRO A 594 2.51 4.16 -52.91
CA PRO A 594 2.26 3.61 -54.24
C PRO A 594 3.16 4.22 -55.33
N ALA A 595 3.51 5.51 -55.19
CA ALA A 595 4.39 6.22 -56.10
C ALA A 595 5.88 5.80 -56.03
N ALA A 596 6.29 5.07 -54.99
CA ALA A 596 7.69 4.70 -54.75
C ALA A 596 7.96 3.17 -54.79
N GLY A 597 6.93 2.34 -55.02
CA GLY A 597 7.06 0.88 -55.08
C GLY A 597 7.46 0.20 -53.75
N ILE A 598 7.42 0.92 -52.63
CA ILE A 598 7.83 0.41 -51.32
C ILE A 598 6.71 -0.46 -50.75
N VAL A 599 7.03 -1.70 -50.37
CA VAL A 599 6.10 -2.62 -49.70
C VAL A 599 5.97 -2.25 -48.22
N ALA A 600 4.74 -2.23 -47.70
CA ALA A 600 4.49 -1.97 -46.28
C ALA A 600 5.18 -3.02 -45.38
N ARG A 601 5.83 -2.54 -44.31
CA ARG A 601 6.44 -3.35 -43.25
C ARG A 601 5.96 -2.85 -41.89
N PRO A 602 5.37 -3.71 -41.03
CA PRO A 602 5.00 -3.30 -39.67
C PRO A 602 6.24 -2.87 -38.88
N ALA A 603 6.03 -2.07 -37.83
CA ALA A 603 7.09 -1.78 -36.87
C ALA A 603 7.54 -3.10 -36.21
N VAL A 604 8.84 -3.33 -36.18
CA VAL A 604 9.45 -4.48 -35.52
C VAL A 604 9.90 -4.03 -34.14
N PHE A 605 9.30 -4.61 -33.11
CA PHE A 605 9.62 -4.34 -31.72
C PHE A 605 10.21 -5.58 -31.06
N GLN A 606 11.11 -5.33 -30.13
CA GLN A 606 11.49 -6.28 -29.10
C GLN A 606 10.49 -6.20 -27.94
N TYR A 607 9.42 -6.98 -28.02
CA TYR A 607 8.59 -7.35 -26.86
C TYR A 607 8.85 -8.81 -26.52
N ASN A 608 8.71 -9.18 -25.25
CA ASN A 608 9.03 -10.54 -24.83
C ASN A 608 8.16 -11.12 -23.69
N ASN A 609 7.59 -10.28 -22.82
CA ASN A 609 7.00 -10.74 -21.55
C ASN A 609 5.58 -10.31 -21.20
N ASN A 610 4.96 -9.35 -21.87
CA ASN A 610 3.50 -9.16 -21.76
C ASN A 610 2.82 -10.05 -22.79
N VAL A 611 2.63 -11.33 -22.46
CA VAL A 611 2.04 -12.32 -23.36
C VAL A 611 0.55 -12.42 -23.04
N SER A 612 -0.31 -12.26 -24.05
CA SER A 612 -1.74 -12.55 -23.95
C SER A 612 -2.16 -13.44 -25.13
N LEU A 613 -2.81 -14.54 -24.81
CA LEU A 613 -3.29 -15.55 -25.75
C LEU A 613 -4.81 -15.54 -25.71
N THR A 614 -5.44 -15.22 -26.84
CA THR A 614 -6.89 -15.10 -26.96
C THR A 614 -7.45 -16.29 -27.73
N THR A 615 -8.51 -16.90 -27.21
CA THR A 615 -9.16 -18.06 -27.82
C THR A 615 -10.58 -17.75 -28.27
N VAL A 616 -10.94 -18.24 -29.45
CA VAL A 616 -12.30 -18.22 -30.00
C VAL A 616 -12.86 -19.65 -29.97
N ILE A 617 -14.13 -19.79 -29.57
CA ILE A 617 -14.84 -21.08 -29.63
C ILE A 617 -15.59 -21.14 -30.97
N GLY A 618 -15.13 -22.00 -31.87
CA GLY A 618 -15.64 -22.12 -33.23
C GLY A 618 -14.55 -22.53 -34.22
N SER A 619 -14.94 -22.69 -35.49
CA SER A 619 -13.99 -22.96 -36.57
C SER A 619 -13.15 -21.70 -36.88
N PRO A 620 -11.88 -21.86 -37.29
CA PRO A 620 -11.12 -20.74 -37.85
C PRO A 620 -11.80 -20.19 -39.12
N PRO A 621 -11.60 -18.89 -39.45
CA PRO A 621 -12.10 -18.31 -40.69
C PRO A 621 -11.65 -19.09 -41.93
N ALA A 622 -12.44 -19.05 -43.00
CA ALA A 622 -12.09 -19.68 -44.28
C ALA A 622 -10.79 -19.13 -44.91
N THR A 623 -10.37 -17.93 -44.51
CA THR A 623 -9.08 -17.29 -44.84
C THR A 623 -7.88 -17.81 -44.03
N GLY A 624 -8.10 -18.77 -43.13
CA GLY A 624 -7.14 -19.23 -42.13
C GLY A 624 -7.35 -18.59 -40.75
N PRO A 625 -6.72 -19.15 -39.69
CA PRO A 625 -6.79 -18.61 -38.34
C PRO A 625 -6.19 -17.19 -38.26
N ALA A 626 -6.81 -16.31 -37.47
CA ALA A 626 -6.24 -15.00 -37.20
C ALA A 626 -4.93 -15.11 -36.40
N ALA A 627 -3.93 -14.30 -36.74
CA ALA A 627 -2.64 -14.30 -36.07
C ALA A 627 -2.80 -13.98 -34.57
N GLY A 628 -2.18 -14.80 -33.71
CA GLY A 628 -2.29 -14.65 -32.24
C GLY A 628 -3.62 -15.10 -31.64
N VAL A 629 -4.51 -15.73 -32.43
CA VAL A 629 -5.80 -16.26 -31.96
C VAL A 629 -5.82 -17.78 -32.06
N THR A 630 -6.10 -18.45 -30.94
CA THR A 630 -6.32 -19.89 -30.87
C THR A 630 -7.81 -20.20 -31.13
N TYR A 631 -8.10 -21.34 -31.75
CA TYR A 631 -9.48 -21.76 -32.04
C TYR A 631 -9.76 -23.11 -31.37
N PHE A 632 -10.79 -23.16 -30.52
CA PHE A 632 -11.26 -24.39 -29.89
C PHE A 632 -12.61 -24.81 -30.49
N THR A 633 -12.77 -26.09 -30.76
CA THR A 633 -14.12 -26.68 -30.90
C THR A 633 -14.86 -26.62 -29.55
N PRO A 634 -16.20 -26.67 -29.52
CA PRO A 634 -16.96 -26.74 -28.27
C PRO A 634 -16.54 -27.91 -27.37
N ALA A 635 -16.19 -29.06 -27.96
CA ALA A 635 -15.68 -30.23 -27.23
C ALA A 635 -14.31 -29.97 -26.57
N GLN A 636 -13.36 -29.35 -27.30
CA GLN A 636 -12.07 -28.95 -26.72
C GLN A 636 -12.22 -27.90 -25.60
N TYR A 637 -13.21 -27.01 -25.69
CA TYR A 637 -13.47 -26.07 -24.60
C TYR A 637 -14.10 -26.75 -23.38
N GLN A 638 -14.97 -27.75 -23.57
CA GLN A 638 -15.46 -28.59 -22.48
C GLN A 638 -14.32 -29.37 -21.80
N GLU A 639 -13.40 -29.95 -22.58
CA GLU A 639 -12.21 -30.63 -22.06
C GLU A 639 -11.29 -29.64 -21.31
N PHE A 640 -11.04 -28.46 -21.88
CA PHE A 640 -10.29 -27.39 -21.22
C PHE A 640 -10.89 -27.02 -19.87
N LEU A 641 -12.21 -26.82 -19.76
CA LEU A 641 -12.85 -26.53 -18.48
C LEU A 641 -12.87 -27.72 -17.51
N ALA A 642 -12.86 -28.96 -18.01
CA ALA A 642 -12.77 -30.14 -17.14
C ALA A 642 -11.36 -30.29 -16.51
N VAL A 643 -10.30 -29.86 -17.22
CA VAL A 643 -8.90 -29.97 -16.78
C VAL A 643 -8.40 -28.72 -16.05
N ASN A 644 -8.78 -27.53 -16.53
CA ASN A 644 -8.42 -26.22 -15.97
C ASN A 644 -9.57 -25.58 -15.16
N GLY A 645 -10.53 -26.38 -14.70
CA GLY A 645 -11.66 -25.92 -13.89
C GLY A 645 -11.53 -26.27 -12.41
N GLY A 646 -12.07 -25.42 -11.56
CA GLY A 646 -12.21 -25.68 -10.14
C GLY A 646 -13.39 -24.94 -9.52
N VAL A 647 -13.54 -25.10 -8.21
CA VAL A 647 -14.52 -24.38 -7.38
C VAL A 647 -13.79 -23.72 -6.22
N THR A 648 -14.30 -22.62 -5.67
CA THR A 648 -13.76 -21.94 -4.47
C THR A 648 -13.72 -22.89 -3.26
N GLY A 649 -12.64 -22.86 -2.48
CA GLY A 649 -12.43 -23.77 -1.34
C GLY A 649 -13.01 -23.27 -0.01
N GLY A 650 -12.50 -23.82 1.11
CA GLY A 650 -12.72 -23.32 2.47
C GLY A 650 -14.16 -23.31 2.95
N ALA A 651 -14.47 -22.38 3.85
CA ALA A 651 -15.81 -22.09 4.35
C ALA A 651 -16.74 -21.55 3.24
N PRO A 652 -18.07 -21.58 3.43
CA PRO A 652 -19.02 -20.83 2.59
C PRO A 652 -18.58 -19.40 2.30
N LEU A 653 -18.59 -19.02 1.02
CA LEU A 653 -18.38 -17.64 0.61
C LEU A 653 -19.41 -16.70 1.26
N PHE A 654 -18.99 -15.47 1.53
CA PHE A 654 -19.84 -14.36 2.00
C PHE A 654 -20.55 -14.58 3.35
N GLY A 655 -20.19 -15.62 4.11
CA GLY A 655 -20.87 -15.96 5.37
C GLY A 655 -20.80 -14.90 6.48
N GLY A 656 -19.88 -13.92 6.40
CA GLY A 656 -19.89 -12.74 7.26
C GLY A 656 -20.73 -11.56 6.76
N ILE A 657 -21.16 -11.56 5.48
CA ILE A 657 -21.86 -10.46 4.81
C ILE A 657 -23.37 -10.74 4.76
N LYS A 658 -24.05 -10.59 5.91
CA LYS A 658 -25.49 -10.90 6.08
C LYS A 658 -26.43 -10.26 5.05
N ALA A 659 -26.07 -9.09 4.51
CA ALA A 659 -26.88 -8.37 3.53
C ALA A 659 -27.05 -9.10 2.18
N VAL A 660 -26.29 -10.17 1.95
CA VAL A 660 -26.38 -11.03 0.76
C VAL A 660 -26.71 -12.49 1.10
N ASP A 661 -27.39 -12.75 2.22
CA ASP A 661 -27.92 -14.06 2.57
C ASP A 661 -28.76 -14.61 1.39
N GLY A 662 -28.30 -15.72 0.79
CA GLY A 662 -28.85 -16.29 -0.45
C GLY A 662 -27.91 -16.22 -1.66
N ALA A 663 -26.81 -15.46 -1.60
CA ALA A 663 -25.74 -15.51 -2.60
C ALA A 663 -25.10 -16.92 -2.70
N PRO A 664 -24.54 -17.30 -3.87
CA PRO A 664 -23.89 -18.61 -4.03
C PRO A 664 -22.72 -18.80 -3.05
N THR A 665 -22.82 -19.83 -2.20
CA THR A 665 -21.80 -20.13 -1.18
C THR A 665 -20.52 -20.77 -1.74
N ARG A 666 -20.51 -21.06 -3.06
CA ARG A 666 -19.39 -21.55 -3.86
C ARG A 666 -19.52 -20.96 -5.27
N LEU A 667 -18.37 -20.72 -5.91
CA LEU A 667 -18.30 -20.24 -7.29
C LEU A 667 -17.30 -21.07 -8.09
N ALA A 668 -17.61 -21.32 -9.36
CA ALA A 668 -16.67 -21.90 -10.30
C ALA A 668 -15.53 -20.92 -10.59
N GLN A 669 -14.33 -21.45 -10.83
CA GLN A 669 -13.14 -20.66 -11.17
C GLN A 669 -12.30 -21.39 -12.22
N PRO A 670 -11.74 -20.69 -13.23
CA PRO A 670 -10.66 -21.24 -14.02
C PRO A 670 -9.40 -21.39 -13.15
N LEU A 671 -8.52 -22.31 -13.51
CA LEU A 671 -7.26 -22.59 -12.82
C LEU A 671 -6.08 -22.30 -13.75
N PHE A 672 -5.17 -21.44 -13.30
CA PHE A 672 -3.87 -21.29 -13.95
C PHE A 672 -2.96 -22.44 -13.50
N ASP A 673 -2.90 -23.49 -14.31
CA ASP A 673 -1.97 -24.61 -14.14
C ASP A 673 -1.13 -24.74 -15.42
N PHE A 674 0.18 -24.53 -15.30
CA PHE A 674 1.08 -24.45 -16.46
C PHE A 674 1.12 -25.75 -17.26
N ALA A 675 1.16 -26.91 -16.60
CA ALA A 675 1.25 -28.22 -17.24
C ALA A 675 -0.04 -28.62 -17.98
N ASN A 676 -1.19 -28.14 -17.52
CA ASN A 676 -2.46 -28.32 -18.20
C ASN A 676 -2.64 -27.30 -19.34
N LEU A 677 -2.29 -26.02 -19.12
CA LEU A 677 -2.37 -24.98 -20.15
C LEU A 677 -1.43 -25.25 -21.33
N SER A 678 -0.24 -25.81 -21.11
CA SER A 678 0.73 -26.15 -22.16
C SER A 678 0.25 -27.23 -23.15
N ARG A 679 -0.87 -27.90 -22.87
CA ARG A 679 -1.53 -28.83 -23.81
C ARG A 679 -2.29 -28.11 -24.92
N TYR A 680 -2.65 -26.85 -24.70
CA TYR A 680 -3.50 -26.04 -25.58
C TYR A 680 -2.78 -24.80 -26.13
N TYR A 681 -1.69 -24.37 -25.49
CA TYR A 681 -0.99 -23.12 -25.78
C TYR A 681 0.53 -23.31 -25.82
N ASP A 682 1.20 -22.57 -26.71
CA ASP A 682 2.63 -22.33 -26.59
C ASP A 682 2.89 -21.32 -25.46
N LEU A 683 3.40 -21.82 -24.33
CA LEU A 683 3.76 -21.02 -23.16
C LEU A 683 5.25 -20.66 -23.12
N SER A 684 6.03 -20.88 -24.19
CA SER A 684 7.46 -20.54 -24.23
C SER A 684 7.78 -19.05 -24.03
N GLY A 685 6.77 -18.18 -24.19
CA GLY A 685 6.85 -16.75 -23.84
C GLY A 685 6.66 -16.44 -22.36
N PHE A 686 6.28 -17.41 -21.53
CA PHE A 686 5.99 -17.22 -20.10
C PHE A 686 7.29 -17.45 -19.32
N ASN A 687 8.22 -16.50 -19.39
CA ASN A 687 9.56 -16.62 -18.82
C ASN A 687 10.01 -15.32 -18.11
N GLN A 688 10.32 -15.39 -16.82
CA GLN A 688 10.74 -14.25 -16.00
C GLN A 688 12.07 -13.61 -16.45
N ASP A 689 13.05 -14.37 -16.95
CA ASP A 689 14.38 -13.89 -17.36
C ASP A 689 14.29 -12.76 -18.38
N ARG A 690 13.27 -12.87 -19.24
CA ARG A 690 12.96 -11.89 -20.27
C ARG A 690 12.56 -10.52 -19.72
N VAL A 691 12.27 -10.34 -18.43
CA VAL A 691 11.94 -9.01 -17.87
C VAL A 691 13.08 -8.02 -18.07
N ARG A 692 14.33 -8.49 -18.07
CA ARG A 692 15.54 -7.65 -18.25
C ARG A 692 16.16 -7.73 -19.63
N GLU A 693 16.04 -8.86 -20.34
CA GLU A 693 16.70 -9.03 -21.66
C GLU A 693 15.80 -9.80 -22.65
N ALA A 694 15.74 -9.40 -23.92
CA ALA A 694 15.21 -10.27 -24.98
C ALA A 694 16.17 -10.40 -26.12
N ASN A 695 16.22 -11.59 -26.72
CA ASN A 695 16.89 -11.81 -28.00
C ASN A 695 18.36 -11.30 -28.00
N GLY A 696 19.02 -11.35 -26.84
CA GLY A 696 20.39 -10.84 -26.63
C GLY A 696 20.53 -9.32 -26.39
N LEU A 697 19.44 -8.61 -26.10
CA LEU A 697 19.41 -7.15 -25.91
C LEU A 697 18.70 -6.77 -24.59
N PRO A 698 19.25 -5.82 -23.80
CA PRO A 698 18.62 -5.37 -22.56
C PRO A 698 17.30 -4.66 -22.83
N GLN A 699 16.35 -4.78 -21.91
CA GLN A 699 15.08 -4.06 -21.95
C GLN A 699 15.26 -2.61 -21.47
N ILE A 700 14.29 -1.75 -21.81
CA ILE A 700 14.20 -0.42 -21.20
C ILE A 700 13.43 -0.58 -19.88
N PRO A 701 13.95 -0.05 -18.75
CA PRO A 701 13.26 -0.13 -17.47
C PRO A 701 11.93 0.64 -17.48
N GLY A 702 11.01 0.24 -16.60
CA GLY A 702 9.86 1.07 -16.23
C GLY A 702 10.33 2.34 -15.54
N TYR A 703 11.27 2.21 -14.59
CA TYR A 703 12.13 3.29 -14.12
C TYR A 703 13.43 2.77 -13.50
N ILE A 704 14.45 3.63 -13.49
CA ILE A 704 15.60 3.60 -12.57
C ILE A 704 15.69 4.99 -11.97
N ILE A 705 15.70 5.11 -10.65
CA ILE A 705 15.80 6.39 -9.93
C ILE A 705 16.98 6.28 -8.96
N ASN A 706 17.97 7.16 -9.15
CA ASN A 706 19.14 7.27 -8.31
C ASN A 706 19.03 8.56 -7.49
N GLU A 707 18.77 8.44 -6.19
CA GLU A 707 18.57 9.54 -5.23
C GLU A 707 19.80 9.66 -4.32
N LYS A 708 20.54 10.77 -4.42
CA LYS A 708 21.73 11.05 -3.61
C LYS A 708 21.44 12.18 -2.62
N ILE A 709 21.69 11.91 -1.35
CA ILE A 709 21.36 12.81 -0.25
C ILE A 709 22.61 13.10 0.58
N VAL A 710 22.90 14.39 0.77
CA VAL A 710 23.90 14.87 1.73
C VAL A 710 23.18 15.76 2.74
N ALA A 711 23.31 15.44 4.03
CA ALA A 711 22.70 16.22 5.11
C ALA A 711 23.68 16.48 6.26
N GLY A 712 23.49 17.59 6.94
CA GLY A 712 24.22 17.96 8.15
C GLY A 712 23.35 18.79 9.08
N TYR A 713 23.61 18.73 10.39
CA TYR A 713 22.83 19.47 11.38
C TYR A 713 23.67 20.00 12.53
N LEU A 714 23.13 21.02 13.19
CA LEU A 714 23.62 21.58 14.44
C LEU A 714 22.44 21.81 15.39
N ARG A 715 22.55 21.33 16.64
CA ARG A 715 21.54 21.39 17.69
C ARG A 715 22.17 21.86 19.00
N ALA A 716 21.60 22.87 19.63
CA ALA A 716 21.95 23.30 20.98
C ALA A 716 20.92 22.74 21.96
N ASN A 717 21.36 22.05 23.01
CA ASN A 717 20.54 21.58 24.12
C ASN A 717 20.73 22.53 25.32
N PHE A 718 19.64 23.00 25.92
CA PHE A 718 19.67 23.97 27.01
C PHE A 718 18.76 23.58 28.17
N GLY A 719 19.06 24.12 29.35
CA GLY A 719 18.33 23.88 30.59
C GLY A 719 18.53 25.01 31.60
N THR A 720 17.45 25.60 32.09
CA THR A 720 17.44 26.70 33.06
C THR A 720 16.20 26.64 33.94
N GLU A 721 16.23 27.32 35.08
CA GLU A 721 15.04 27.52 35.90
C GLU A 721 14.30 28.79 35.47
N VAL A 722 12.97 28.76 35.43
CA VAL A 722 12.08 29.89 35.10
C VAL A 722 10.89 29.88 36.06
N PHE A 723 10.74 30.91 36.89
CA PHE A 723 9.69 31.01 37.92
C PHE A 723 9.61 29.79 38.89
N GLY A 724 10.73 29.16 39.23
CA GLY A 724 10.76 27.94 40.07
C GLY A 724 10.49 26.64 39.31
N MET A 725 10.25 26.70 38.00
CA MET A 725 9.99 25.55 37.12
C MET A 725 11.23 25.22 36.29
N ASN A 726 11.53 23.94 36.10
CA ASN A 726 12.67 23.50 35.29
C ASN A 726 12.30 23.54 33.81
N LEU A 727 12.95 24.41 33.03
CA LEU A 727 12.79 24.53 31.59
C LEU A 727 13.98 23.89 30.88
N THR A 728 13.75 22.79 30.19
CA THR A 728 14.70 22.19 29.25
C THR A 728 14.25 22.38 27.81
N GLY A 729 15.18 22.26 26.86
CA GLY A 729 14.83 22.33 25.45
C GLY A 729 16.01 22.09 24.52
N ASN A 730 15.69 22.03 23.23
CA ASN A 730 16.68 21.99 22.16
C ASN A 730 16.23 22.88 20.99
N ALA A 731 17.19 23.48 20.30
CA ALA A 731 16.93 24.25 19.08
C ALA A 731 18.07 24.02 18.08
N GLY A 732 17.76 23.99 16.79
CA GLY A 732 18.77 23.71 15.79
C GLY A 732 18.31 23.90 14.35
N MET A 733 19.22 23.59 13.44
CA MET A 733 19.01 23.62 12.00
C MET A 733 19.59 22.36 11.36
N ARG A 734 18.83 21.72 10.47
CA ARG A 734 19.32 20.71 9.53
C ARG A 734 19.35 21.30 8.12
N TYR A 735 20.44 21.09 7.41
CA TYR A 735 20.55 21.29 5.96
C TYR A 735 20.53 19.94 5.27
N THR A 736 19.87 19.87 4.12
CA THR A 736 19.91 18.70 3.23
C THR A 736 19.95 19.13 1.77
N TYR A 737 20.74 18.43 0.97
CA TYR A 737 20.79 18.50 -0.48
C TYR A 737 20.39 17.14 -1.04
N THR A 738 19.49 17.14 -2.03
CA THR A 738 19.06 15.94 -2.74
C THR A 738 19.26 16.15 -4.25
N ARG A 739 19.80 15.14 -4.92
CA ARG A 739 19.84 15.04 -6.37
C ARG A 739 19.19 13.73 -6.80
N ASP A 740 18.23 13.83 -7.70
CA ASP A 740 17.47 12.72 -8.28
C ASP A 740 17.81 12.62 -9.77
N ASP A 741 18.40 11.50 -10.19
CA ASP A 741 18.62 11.16 -11.60
C ASP A 741 17.63 10.04 -11.97
N SER A 742 16.61 10.35 -12.80
CA SER A 742 15.49 9.46 -13.11
C SER A 742 15.48 9.02 -14.58
N THR A 743 15.54 7.72 -14.83
CA THR A 743 15.69 7.10 -16.16
C THR A 743 14.50 6.20 -16.50
N SER A 744 13.93 6.34 -17.69
CA SER A 744 12.77 5.54 -18.16
C SER A 744 12.68 5.55 -19.69
N SER A 745 11.63 4.92 -20.24
CA SER A 745 11.34 4.94 -21.67
C SER A 745 10.87 6.31 -22.17
N ASN A 746 11.30 6.66 -23.39
CA ASN A 746 10.81 7.75 -24.21
C ASN A 746 10.31 7.18 -25.54
N THR A 747 8.99 7.20 -25.70
CA THR A 747 8.26 6.71 -26.89
C THR A 747 7.80 7.90 -27.71
N ARG A 748 8.35 8.04 -28.93
CA ARG A 748 7.88 9.01 -29.93
C ARG A 748 6.94 8.32 -30.90
N ARG A 749 5.73 8.89 -31.01
CA ARG A 749 4.73 8.55 -32.01
C ARG A 749 4.43 9.75 -32.87
N GLU A 750 3.97 9.50 -34.08
CA GLU A 750 3.65 10.53 -35.07
C GLU A 750 2.27 10.24 -35.64
N SER A 751 1.39 11.24 -35.57
CA SER A 751 0.23 11.34 -36.44
C SER A 751 0.74 11.53 -37.87
N ARG A 752 0.23 10.73 -38.83
CA ARG A 752 0.52 10.92 -40.26
C ARG A 752 -0.64 10.49 -41.13
N VAL A 753 -0.79 11.15 -42.27
CA VAL A 753 -1.76 10.75 -43.30
C VAL A 753 -1.23 9.53 -44.04
N ARG A 754 -1.89 8.39 -43.89
CA ARG A 754 -1.73 7.23 -44.79
C ARG A 754 -2.46 7.57 -46.10
N PRO A 755 -1.77 7.68 -47.25
CA PRO A 755 -2.42 7.95 -48.53
C PRO A 755 -3.43 6.85 -48.89
N GLY A 756 -4.56 7.24 -49.48
CA GLY A 756 -5.49 6.28 -50.08
C GLY A 756 -4.81 5.49 -51.19
N THR A 757 -5.18 4.22 -51.38
CA THR A 757 -4.49 3.31 -52.31
C THR A 757 -4.78 3.59 -53.79
N GLY A 758 -5.58 4.61 -54.11
CA GLY A 758 -6.15 4.85 -55.44
C GLY A 758 -7.27 3.88 -55.82
N VAL A 759 -7.58 2.90 -54.97
CA VAL A 759 -8.68 1.93 -55.18
C VAL A 759 -9.99 2.56 -54.68
N PRO A 760 -11.07 2.55 -55.48
CA PRO A 760 -12.39 3.01 -55.04
C PRO A 760 -12.83 2.32 -53.74
N GLY A 761 -13.17 3.12 -52.72
CA GLY A 761 -13.61 2.63 -51.41
C GLY A 761 -12.53 2.58 -50.32
N ILE A 762 -11.26 2.88 -50.63
CA ILE A 762 -10.18 2.96 -49.62
C ILE A 762 -9.67 4.41 -49.50
N PRO A 763 -10.26 5.24 -48.61
CA PRO A 763 -9.86 6.63 -48.43
C PRO A 763 -8.49 6.74 -47.76
N ALA A 764 -7.90 7.94 -47.82
CA ALA A 764 -6.79 8.30 -46.94
C ALA A 764 -7.26 8.32 -45.47
N VAL A 765 -6.40 7.89 -44.55
CA VAL A 765 -6.71 7.83 -43.11
C VAL A 765 -5.57 8.41 -42.29
N ILE A 766 -5.90 9.09 -41.20
CA ILE A 766 -4.91 9.47 -40.18
C ILE A 766 -4.56 8.21 -39.39
N GLU A 767 -3.27 7.98 -39.16
CA GLU A 767 -2.77 6.92 -38.30
C GLU A 767 -1.76 7.46 -37.29
N ILE A 768 -1.54 6.70 -36.20
CA ILE A 768 -0.50 6.97 -35.22
C ILE A 768 0.57 5.89 -35.36
N ALA A 769 1.76 6.27 -35.82
CA ALA A 769 2.90 5.37 -35.98
C ALA A 769 3.92 5.59 -34.86
N THR A 770 4.47 4.52 -34.28
CA THR A 770 5.62 4.64 -33.36
C THR A 770 6.91 4.66 -34.18
N VAL A 771 7.76 5.66 -33.95
CA VAL A 771 8.97 5.90 -34.75
C VAL A 771 10.27 5.85 -33.96
N ALA A 772 10.20 6.03 -32.63
CA ALA A 772 11.32 5.78 -31.74
C ALA A 772 10.81 5.26 -30.38
N VAL A 773 11.56 4.33 -29.79
CA VAL A 773 11.44 3.96 -28.38
C VAL A 773 12.85 3.84 -27.84
N GLN A 774 13.26 4.80 -27.01
CA GLN A 774 14.61 4.93 -26.48
C GLN A 774 14.57 5.18 -24.97
N GLU A 775 15.73 5.18 -24.34
CA GLU A 775 15.88 5.53 -22.93
C GLU A 775 16.06 7.05 -22.80
N VAL A 776 15.51 7.65 -21.74
CA VAL A 776 15.75 9.05 -21.37
C VAL A 776 16.05 9.13 -19.88
N THR A 777 17.07 9.92 -19.52
CA THR A 777 17.38 10.30 -18.14
C THR A 777 17.09 11.78 -17.98
N LEU A 778 16.31 12.12 -16.95
CA LEU A 778 16.02 13.49 -16.54
C LEU A 778 16.46 13.67 -15.10
N SER A 779 17.12 14.79 -14.80
CA SER A 779 17.73 15.07 -13.50
C SER A 779 17.10 16.28 -12.84
N ASN A 780 16.95 16.24 -11.52
CA ASN A 780 16.43 17.33 -10.69
C ASN A 780 17.25 17.40 -9.39
N ASP A 781 17.48 18.60 -8.88
CA ASP A 781 18.11 18.80 -7.58
C ASP A 781 17.42 19.91 -6.77
N TYR A 782 17.58 19.82 -5.45
CA TYR A 782 17.05 20.79 -4.50
C TYR A 782 17.77 20.72 -3.16
N HIS A 783 17.63 21.79 -2.39
CA HIS A 783 18.13 21.89 -1.03
C HIS A 783 17.04 22.38 -0.09
N ASP A 784 17.13 21.99 1.18
CA ASP A 784 16.19 22.37 2.22
C ASP A 784 16.89 22.73 3.54
N TRP A 785 16.41 23.83 4.13
CA TRP A 785 16.73 24.24 5.49
C TRP A 785 15.53 23.89 6.38
N LEU A 786 15.79 23.10 7.42
CA LEU A 786 14.82 22.48 8.32
C LEU A 786 15.14 22.88 9.77
N PRO A 787 14.67 24.06 10.24
CA PRO A 787 14.74 24.41 11.65
C PRO A 787 13.80 23.53 12.49
N ALA A 788 14.22 23.23 13.71
CA ALA A 788 13.33 22.70 14.75
C ALA A 788 13.70 23.27 16.12
N ALA A 789 12.68 23.47 16.96
CA ALA A 789 12.81 23.89 18.34
C ALA A 789 11.81 23.12 19.22
N ASN A 790 12.29 22.62 20.35
CA ASN A 790 11.52 21.88 21.35
C ASN A 790 11.76 22.50 22.73
N LEU A 791 10.70 22.72 23.48
CA LEU A 791 10.71 23.23 24.85
C LEU A 791 9.94 22.25 25.74
N SER A 792 10.41 22.05 26.96
CA SER A 792 9.81 21.19 27.97
C SER A 792 9.91 21.85 29.34
N LEU A 793 8.79 22.32 29.87
CA LEU A 793 8.68 22.96 31.18
C LEU A 793 8.09 21.96 32.19
N GLU A 794 8.83 21.64 33.25
CA GLU A 794 8.30 20.91 34.40
C GLU A 794 7.60 21.89 35.35
N VAL A 795 6.27 21.99 35.20
CA VAL A 795 5.43 23.00 35.89
C VAL A 795 5.25 22.69 37.38
N GLN A 796 5.24 21.40 37.69
CA GLN A 796 5.35 20.83 39.04
C GLN A 796 6.03 19.45 38.89
N PRO A 797 6.55 18.83 39.95
CA PRO A 797 7.21 17.52 39.85
C PRO A 797 6.36 16.51 39.07
N ASN A 798 6.94 15.96 38.01
CA ASN A 798 6.33 15.04 37.07
C ASN A 798 5.15 15.56 36.21
N LEU A 799 4.87 16.86 36.15
CA LEU A 799 3.97 17.47 35.16
C LEU A 799 4.77 18.30 34.15
N PHE A 800 4.80 17.84 32.91
CA PHE A 800 5.55 18.48 31.83
C PHE A 800 4.59 19.13 30.84
N VAL A 801 4.86 20.39 30.49
CA VAL A 801 4.26 21.07 29.33
C VAL A 801 5.34 21.23 28.27
N ARG A 802 5.14 20.58 27.12
CA ARG A 802 6.05 20.62 25.97
C ARG A 802 5.46 21.43 24.83
N ALA A 803 6.30 22.20 24.15
CA ALA A 803 5.97 22.90 22.91
C ALA A 803 7.02 22.58 21.84
N THR A 804 6.58 22.27 20.62
CA THR A 804 7.47 21.95 19.49
C THR A 804 7.10 22.80 18.29
N TYR A 805 8.10 23.31 17.58
CA TYR A 805 8.01 23.79 16.21
C TYR A 805 9.04 23.04 15.34
N ALA A 806 8.63 22.60 14.15
CA ALA A 806 9.56 22.07 13.16
C ALA A 806 9.07 22.32 11.73
N LYS A 807 10.02 22.48 10.81
CA LYS A 807 9.78 22.41 9.38
C LYS A 807 10.26 21.07 8.84
N ASN A 808 9.37 20.34 8.16
CA ASN A 808 9.59 18.96 7.72
C ASN A 808 9.52 18.84 6.19
N LEU A 809 10.11 17.76 5.65
CA LEU A 809 9.97 17.37 4.26
C LEU A 809 9.73 15.87 4.10
N ALA A 810 9.02 15.51 3.04
CA ALA A 810 8.94 14.16 2.50
C ALA A 810 9.12 14.22 0.97
N ARG A 811 9.78 13.21 0.39
CA ARG A 811 10.13 13.19 -1.04
C ARG A 811 9.00 12.56 -1.87
N PRO A 812 8.83 12.95 -3.15
CA PRO A 812 7.82 12.36 -4.02
C PRO A 812 7.97 10.83 -4.16
N ARG A 813 6.86 10.12 -4.43
CA ARG A 813 6.91 8.67 -4.64
C ARG A 813 7.71 8.37 -5.91
N PRO A 814 8.47 7.26 -5.97
CA PRO A 814 9.34 6.95 -7.11
C PRO A 814 8.56 6.89 -8.44
N SER A 815 7.36 6.31 -8.44
CA SER A 815 6.49 6.27 -9.63
C SER A 815 6.14 7.63 -10.21
N ASP A 816 6.02 8.67 -9.38
CA ASP A 816 5.65 10.02 -9.81
C ASP A 816 6.87 10.78 -10.41
N LEU A 817 8.09 10.38 -10.02
CA LEU A 817 9.37 10.86 -10.55
C LEU A 817 9.82 10.16 -11.84
N SER A 818 9.20 9.03 -12.22
CA SER A 818 9.55 8.31 -13.45
C SER A 818 9.21 9.13 -14.71
N PRO A 819 10.14 9.41 -15.64
CA PRO A 819 9.84 10.15 -16.85
C PRO A 819 8.71 9.53 -17.70
N THR A 820 8.74 8.20 -17.90
CA THR A 820 7.86 7.39 -18.78
C THR A 820 7.16 8.19 -19.88
N VAL A 821 7.94 8.71 -20.82
CA VAL A 821 7.45 9.67 -21.81
C VAL A 821 6.81 8.93 -22.99
N ASN A 822 5.60 9.34 -23.37
CA ASN A 822 4.91 8.89 -24.58
C ASN A 822 4.26 10.09 -25.27
N CYS A 823 4.88 10.56 -26.35
CA CYS A 823 4.42 11.72 -27.13
C CYS A 823 3.81 11.29 -28.46
N VAL A 824 2.74 11.96 -28.87
CA VAL A 824 2.15 11.91 -30.21
C VAL A 824 2.35 13.29 -30.86
N ILE A 825 3.24 13.33 -31.85
CA ILE A 825 3.59 14.51 -32.63
C ILE A 825 2.63 14.64 -33.82
N ASP A 826 2.03 15.81 -34.07
CA ASP A 826 1.13 15.99 -35.21
C ASP A 826 1.85 16.41 -36.49
N ILE A 827 2.32 15.43 -37.27
CA ILE A 827 2.96 15.68 -38.58
C ILE A 827 1.92 15.84 -39.70
N ALA A 828 0.65 15.52 -39.44
CA ALA A 828 -0.41 15.65 -40.44
C ALA A 828 -0.93 17.10 -40.58
N ASP A 829 -0.66 17.98 -39.61
CA ASP A 829 -1.22 19.35 -39.50
C ASP A 829 -2.75 19.37 -39.65
N THR A 830 -3.41 18.32 -39.14
CA THR A 830 -4.84 18.09 -39.32
C THR A 830 -5.65 18.66 -38.17
N ILE A 831 -5.81 19.99 -38.20
CA ILE A 831 -6.70 20.78 -37.33
C ILE A 831 -6.21 20.86 -35.87
N ALA A 832 -5.37 21.86 -35.58
CA ALA A 832 -5.07 22.35 -34.23
C ALA A 832 -4.60 21.27 -33.22
N GLY A 833 -3.93 20.23 -33.70
CA GLY A 833 -3.29 19.22 -32.86
C GLY A 833 -2.01 19.78 -32.24
N GLU A 834 -2.07 20.17 -30.97
CA GLU A 834 -0.85 20.38 -30.19
C GLU A 834 -0.08 19.05 -30.04
N ASP A 835 1.25 19.09 -30.04
CA ASP A 835 2.07 17.92 -29.73
C ASP A 835 1.77 17.47 -28.28
N THR A 836 1.09 16.33 -28.16
CA THR A 836 0.59 15.85 -26.87
C THR A 836 1.49 14.77 -26.31
N CYS A 837 1.88 14.90 -25.04
CA CYS A 837 2.64 13.89 -24.32
C CYS A 837 1.89 13.42 -23.07
N SER A 838 2.11 12.16 -22.69
CA SER A 838 1.95 11.73 -21.30
C SER A 838 3.34 11.46 -20.75
N ALA A 839 3.62 11.93 -19.54
CA ALA A 839 4.89 11.73 -18.84
C ALA A 839 4.64 11.67 -17.32
N GLY A 840 5.57 11.10 -16.56
CA GLY A 840 5.71 11.46 -15.14
C GLY A 840 6.56 12.73 -15.01
N ASN A 841 6.89 13.14 -13.78
CA ASN A 841 7.50 14.44 -13.53
C ASN A 841 8.68 14.36 -12.54
N PRO A 842 9.91 14.14 -13.04
CA PRO A 842 11.15 14.19 -12.24
C PRO A 842 11.38 15.54 -11.55
N ASN A 843 10.80 16.63 -12.07
CA ASN A 843 10.95 17.98 -11.53
C ASN A 843 10.03 18.28 -10.33
N LEU A 844 9.20 17.32 -9.89
CA LEU A 844 8.38 17.46 -8.70
C LEU A 844 9.23 17.86 -7.49
N LYS A 845 8.80 18.92 -6.81
CA LYS A 845 9.42 19.37 -5.56
C LYS A 845 8.84 18.58 -4.39
N PRO A 846 9.63 18.34 -3.32
CA PRO A 846 9.18 17.57 -2.17
C PRO A 846 7.98 18.23 -1.48
N TYR A 847 7.21 17.40 -0.79
CA TYR A 847 6.20 17.84 0.15
C TYR A 847 6.91 18.58 1.30
N ARG A 848 6.34 19.69 1.75
CA ARG A 848 6.87 20.48 2.87
C ARG A 848 5.76 20.83 3.84
N ALA A 849 6.05 20.81 5.14
CA ALA A 849 5.09 21.19 6.17
C ALA A 849 5.75 21.95 7.31
N ASP A 850 5.07 22.99 7.82
CA ASP A 850 5.34 23.53 9.16
C ASP A 850 4.46 22.77 10.16
N GLN A 851 5.04 22.35 11.28
CA GLN A 851 4.34 21.64 12.35
C GLN A 851 4.54 22.34 13.69
N TYR A 852 3.46 22.38 14.47
CA TYR A 852 3.41 22.92 15.82
C TYR A 852 2.70 21.91 16.74
N ASP A 853 3.27 21.64 17.90
CA ASP A 853 2.67 20.80 18.95
C ASP A 853 2.67 21.54 20.28
N LEU A 854 1.61 21.33 21.06
CA LEU A 854 1.54 21.68 22.48
C LEU A 854 1.03 20.45 23.24
N ASN A 855 1.79 19.96 24.21
CA ASN A 855 1.49 18.73 24.96
C ASN A 855 1.62 18.97 26.47
N ALA A 856 0.65 18.51 27.25
CA ALA A 856 0.78 18.36 28.70
C ALA A 856 0.81 16.87 29.06
N ALA A 857 1.74 16.45 29.90
CA ALA A 857 1.88 15.06 30.33
C ALA A 857 2.22 14.98 31.83
N TRP A 858 1.35 14.32 32.58
CA TRP A 858 1.49 14.09 34.02
C TRP A 858 1.85 12.62 34.28
N TYR A 859 2.87 12.40 35.11
CA TYR A 859 3.34 11.08 35.52
C TYR A 859 3.25 10.95 37.05
N PRO A 860 2.07 10.66 37.64
CA PRO A 860 1.89 10.59 39.10
C PRO A 860 2.87 9.64 39.80
N ASN A 861 3.28 8.58 39.11
CA ASN A 861 4.23 7.55 39.53
C ASN A 861 4.79 6.86 38.26
N ALA A 862 5.61 5.82 38.40
CA ALA A 862 6.20 5.12 37.26
C ALA A 862 5.18 4.35 36.39
N ASP A 863 4.09 3.87 36.99
CA ASP A 863 3.06 3.04 36.35
C ASP A 863 1.96 3.86 35.66
N THR A 864 1.73 5.09 36.10
CA THR A 864 0.64 5.97 35.63
C THR A 864 1.16 7.10 34.73
N VAL A 865 0.51 7.33 33.59
CA VAL A 865 0.63 8.57 32.80
C VAL A 865 -0.74 9.03 32.30
N VAL A 866 -0.96 10.33 32.30
CA VAL A 866 -2.07 11.00 31.61
C VAL A 866 -1.49 12.12 30.75
N SER A 867 -1.84 12.17 29.47
CA SER A 867 -1.38 13.21 28.56
C SER A 867 -2.48 13.70 27.63
N ILE A 868 -2.45 15.00 27.35
CA ILE A 868 -3.28 15.69 26.37
C ILE A 868 -2.36 16.53 25.47
N GLY A 869 -2.59 16.48 24.16
CA GLY A 869 -1.87 17.28 23.18
C GLY A 869 -2.81 17.93 22.18
N TYR A 870 -2.39 19.08 21.66
CA TYR A 870 -2.93 19.70 20.46
C TYR A 870 -1.81 19.76 19.42
N TYR A 871 -2.14 19.46 18.17
CA TYR A 871 -1.22 19.61 17.05
C TYR A 871 -1.85 20.45 15.94
N TYR A 872 -1.01 21.19 15.23
CA TYR A 872 -1.35 21.93 14.02
C TYR A 872 -0.28 21.70 12.97
N LYS A 873 -0.70 21.40 11.73
CA LYS A 873 0.18 21.12 10.60
C LYS A 873 -0.29 21.90 9.37
N ASP A 874 0.60 22.74 8.85
CA ASP A 874 0.38 23.51 7.62
C ASP A 874 1.25 22.91 6.51
N ILE A 875 0.68 21.94 5.80
CA ILE A 875 1.32 21.33 4.63
C ILE A 875 1.23 22.36 3.51
N LYS A 876 2.37 22.70 2.89
CA LYS A 876 2.49 23.79 1.90
C LYS A 876 2.28 23.32 0.47
N SER A 877 2.64 22.06 0.18
CA SER A 877 2.60 21.45 -1.14
C SER A 877 2.21 19.98 -1.08
N PHE A 878 1.47 19.51 -2.08
CA PHE A 878 1.28 18.09 -2.40
C PHE A 878 1.71 17.78 -3.82
N VAL A 879 1.85 16.49 -4.15
CA VAL A 879 1.79 16.01 -5.53
C VAL A 879 0.33 15.68 -5.86
N LEU A 880 -0.19 16.24 -6.94
CA LEU A 880 -1.52 15.96 -7.47
C LEU A 880 -1.45 14.89 -8.57
N PRO A 881 -2.55 14.13 -8.80
CA PRO A 881 -2.69 13.24 -9.94
C PRO A 881 -2.45 13.94 -11.28
N ALA A 882 -2.10 13.16 -12.31
CA ALA A 882 -1.68 13.70 -13.59
C ALA A 882 -2.76 14.56 -14.29
N SER A 883 -2.45 15.84 -14.45
CA SER A 883 -3.25 16.88 -15.11
C SER A 883 -2.61 17.28 -16.45
N VAL A 884 -3.39 17.87 -17.36
CA VAL A 884 -2.91 18.34 -18.67
C VAL A 884 -2.43 19.79 -18.54
N ILE A 885 -1.23 20.08 -19.05
CA ILE A 885 -0.57 21.39 -19.00
C ILE A 885 0.01 21.70 -20.38
N ALA A 886 -0.31 22.86 -20.95
CA ALA A 886 0.30 23.34 -22.19
C ALA A 886 1.63 24.07 -21.92
N GLY A 887 2.52 24.10 -22.93
CA GLY A 887 3.73 24.93 -22.89
C GLY A 887 4.88 24.38 -22.03
N VAL A 888 4.98 23.05 -21.87
CA VAL A 888 6.02 22.41 -21.05
C VAL A 888 7.23 22.04 -21.90
N ASP A 889 8.40 22.60 -21.57
CA ASP A 889 9.69 22.09 -22.04
C ASP A 889 10.04 20.81 -21.25
N LEU A 890 9.73 19.65 -21.83
CA LEU A 890 9.83 18.36 -21.15
C LEU A 890 11.28 17.82 -21.11
N PHE A 891 12.13 18.24 -22.04
CA PHE A 891 13.49 17.72 -22.21
C PHE A 891 14.59 18.74 -21.89
N GLY A 892 14.24 20.01 -21.70
CA GLY A 892 15.20 21.12 -21.55
C GLY A 892 15.84 21.54 -22.87
N ASP A 893 15.19 21.25 -24.00
CA ASP A 893 15.68 21.54 -25.36
C ASP A 893 14.96 22.74 -26.01
N GLY A 894 14.02 23.35 -25.30
CA GLY A 894 13.22 24.48 -25.78
C GLY A 894 11.98 24.10 -26.59
N VAL A 895 11.71 22.80 -26.82
CA VAL A 895 10.49 22.35 -27.49
C VAL A 895 9.35 22.24 -26.48
N LEU A 896 8.25 22.95 -26.76
CA LEU A 896 7.10 23.02 -25.86
C LEU A 896 6.02 21.99 -26.23
N TYR A 897 5.58 21.23 -25.23
CA TYR A 897 4.57 20.19 -25.36
C TYR A 897 3.32 20.47 -24.52
N THR A 898 2.19 19.88 -24.91
CA THR A 898 1.02 19.76 -24.05
C THR A 898 1.05 18.41 -23.33
N VAL A 899 1.45 18.44 -22.06
CA VAL A 899 1.85 17.25 -21.29
C VAL A 899 0.81 16.92 -20.24
N ARG A 900 0.36 15.66 -20.21
CA ARG A 900 -0.35 15.06 -19.08
C ARG A 900 0.64 14.46 -18.09
N GLN A 901 0.85 15.12 -16.95
CA GLN A 901 1.84 14.73 -15.92
C GLN A 901 1.40 15.09 -14.50
N PRO A 902 1.89 14.41 -13.44
CA PRO A 902 1.67 14.82 -12.05
C PRO A 902 2.29 16.19 -11.78
N THR A 903 1.68 16.95 -10.87
CA THR A 903 2.03 18.36 -10.61
C THR A 903 2.14 18.65 -9.12
N ASN A 904 2.88 19.69 -8.74
CA ASN A 904 2.81 20.20 -7.37
C ASN A 904 1.55 21.07 -7.19
N GLY A 905 0.65 20.65 -6.32
CA GLY A 905 -0.54 21.39 -5.92
C GLY A 905 -0.37 22.14 -4.60
N PHE A 906 -1.34 23.02 -4.30
CA PHE A 906 -1.44 23.69 -3.00
C PHE A 906 -1.69 22.68 -1.88
N GLY A 907 -1.11 22.94 -0.71
CA GLY A 907 -1.19 22.06 0.45
C GLY A 907 -2.51 22.11 1.22
N ALA A 908 -2.50 21.56 2.44
CA ALA A 908 -3.67 21.48 3.32
C ALA A 908 -3.29 21.72 4.77
N LYS A 909 -4.27 22.21 5.54
CA LYS A 909 -4.13 22.51 6.96
C LYS A 909 -4.86 21.46 7.77
N LEU A 910 -4.13 20.79 8.67
CA LEU A 910 -4.65 19.73 9.54
C LEU A 910 -4.46 20.14 11.00
N ASP A 911 -5.44 19.88 11.85
CA ASP A 911 -5.33 20.04 13.30
C ASP A 911 -5.99 18.91 14.07
N GLY A 912 -5.71 18.81 15.36
CA GLY A 912 -6.30 17.77 16.19
C GLY A 912 -5.89 17.80 17.65
N PHE A 913 -6.63 17.04 18.45
CA PHE A 913 -6.34 16.79 19.86
C PHE A 913 -6.08 15.30 20.09
N GLU A 914 -4.98 14.99 20.77
CA GLU A 914 -4.58 13.64 21.17
C GLU A 914 -4.71 13.52 22.69
N VAL A 915 -5.33 12.45 23.19
CA VAL A 915 -5.40 12.14 24.63
C VAL A 915 -4.93 10.71 24.85
N SER A 916 -4.04 10.48 25.82
CA SER A 916 -3.60 9.14 26.24
C SER A 916 -3.66 9.01 27.75
N ALA A 917 -4.10 7.85 28.24
CA ALA A 917 -3.96 7.49 29.65
C ALA A 917 -3.58 6.01 29.79
N SER A 918 -2.69 5.71 30.73
CA SER A 918 -2.41 4.33 31.14
C SER A 918 -2.03 4.25 32.60
N THR A 919 -2.42 3.17 33.26
CA THR A 919 -2.03 2.85 34.64
C THR A 919 -2.05 1.35 34.87
N ALA A 920 -1.07 0.84 35.63
CA ALA A 920 -1.27 -0.39 36.39
C ALA A 920 -1.94 -0.04 37.75
N PHE A 921 -2.77 -0.93 38.28
CA PHE A 921 -3.52 -0.71 39.51
C PHE A 921 -2.84 -1.36 40.73
N THR A 922 -1.51 -1.33 40.79
CA THR A 922 -0.71 -2.03 41.82
C THR A 922 -0.90 -1.51 43.25
N PHE A 923 -1.68 -0.44 43.42
CA PHE A 923 -2.11 0.10 44.72
C PHE A 923 -3.38 -0.58 45.27
N LEU A 924 -4.07 -1.39 44.45
CA LEU A 924 -5.22 -2.18 44.91
C LEU A 924 -4.75 -3.43 45.67
N PRO A 925 -5.55 -3.98 46.61
CA PRO A 925 -5.22 -5.24 47.27
C PRO A 925 -5.29 -6.41 46.29
N ALA A 926 -4.49 -7.45 46.53
CA ALA A 926 -4.51 -8.67 45.74
C ALA A 926 -5.90 -9.34 45.73
N PRO A 927 -6.34 -9.90 44.59
CA PRO A 927 -5.62 -10.06 43.33
C PRO A 927 -5.69 -8.85 42.38
N PHE A 928 -6.33 -7.75 42.78
CA PHE A 928 -6.62 -6.63 41.86
C PHE A 928 -5.39 -5.80 41.47
N ASP A 929 -4.27 -5.96 42.20
CA ASP A 929 -2.96 -5.41 41.88
C ASP A 929 -2.38 -5.87 40.53
N GLY A 930 -2.87 -6.99 40.00
CA GLY A 930 -2.51 -7.48 38.66
C GLY A 930 -3.18 -6.73 37.50
N PHE A 931 -4.23 -5.94 37.74
CA PHE A 931 -4.94 -5.25 36.65
C PHE A 931 -4.22 -3.98 36.17
N GLY A 932 -4.44 -3.64 34.91
CA GLY A 932 -4.15 -2.32 34.38
C GLY A 932 -4.98 -1.97 33.15
N ILE A 933 -4.92 -0.70 32.78
CA ILE A 933 -5.56 -0.15 31.60
C ILE A 933 -4.59 0.72 30.81
N ASN A 934 -4.75 0.73 29.49
CA ASN A 934 -4.12 1.69 28.60
C ASN A 934 -5.13 2.08 27.52
N GLY A 935 -5.18 3.35 27.13
CA GLY A 935 -6.10 3.80 26.11
C GLY A 935 -5.77 5.18 25.58
N ASN A 936 -6.29 5.47 24.40
CA ASN A 936 -6.15 6.75 23.75
C ASN A 936 -7.39 7.14 22.93
N PHE A 937 -7.45 8.44 22.68
CA PHE A 937 -8.41 9.07 21.81
C PHE A 937 -7.67 10.07 20.91
N THR A 938 -8.12 10.21 19.67
CA THR A 938 -7.67 11.31 18.82
C THR A 938 -8.84 11.89 18.05
N TYR A 939 -8.96 13.21 18.09
CA TYR A 939 -9.80 14.00 17.22
C TYR A 939 -8.93 14.70 16.18
N SER A 940 -9.31 14.62 14.90
CA SER A 940 -8.54 15.23 13.82
C SER A 940 -9.47 15.93 12.82
N ARG A 941 -9.01 17.02 12.19
CA ARG A 941 -9.71 17.72 11.11
C ARG A 941 -8.79 18.13 9.98
N ALA A 942 -9.35 18.24 8.79
CA ALA A 942 -8.86 19.17 7.78
C ALA A 942 -9.55 20.52 8.04
N LEU A 943 -8.76 21.59 8.18
CA LEU A 943 -9.25 22.98 8.32
C LEU A 943 -9.37 23.67 6.97
N ASN A 944 -8.54 23.27 6.01
CA ASN A 944 -8.64 23.64 4.60
C ASN A 944 -8.03 22.48 3.81
N SER A 945 -8.89 21.79 3.06
CA SER A 945 -8.49 20.92 1.96
C SER A 945 -8.76 21.71 0.68
N SER A 946 -7.76 21.87 -0.19
CA SER A 946 -7.96 22.43 -1.54
C SER A 946 -8.53 21.38 -2.50
N LEU A 947 -9.26 20.38 -1.99
CA LEU A 947 -9.85 19.29 -2.74
C LEU A 947 -11.31 19.62 -3.07
N THR A 948 -11.69 19.30 -4.30
CA THR A 948 -13.08 19.30 -4.75
C THR A 948 -13.46 17.91 -5.19
N ASN A 949 -14.75 17.56 -5.06
CA ASN A 949 -15.31 16.39 -5.71
C ASN A 949 -15.25 16.63 -7.23
N VAL A 950 -14.38 15.91 -7.94
CA VAL A 950 -14.16 16.11 -9.38
C VAL A 950 -15.42 15.76 -10.20
N ALA A 951 -16.34 14.97 -9.66
CA ALA A 951 -17.61 14.63 -10.32
C ALA A 951 -18.72 15.69 -10.17
N THR A 952 -18.69 16.54 -9.14
CA THR A 952 -19.73 17.57 -8.87
C THR A 952 -19.22 19.01 -8.83
N GLY A 953 -17.91 19.22 -8.71
CA GLY A 953 -17.27 20.53 -8.52
C GLY A 953 -17.31 21.08 -7.09
N GLU A 954 -17.98 20.39 -6.16
CA GLU A 954 -18.19 20.85 -4.79
C GLU A 954 -16.93 20.73 -3.91
N PRO A 955 -16.72 21.62 -2.93
CA PRO A 955 -15.63 21.50 -1.95
C PRO A 955 -15.74 20.21 -1.13
N LEU A 956 -14.61 19.56 -0.86
CA LEU A 956 -14.54 18.30 -0.11
C LEU A 956 -14.00 18.54 1.31
N ASP A 957 -14.88 18.50 2.31
CA ASP A 957 -14.56 18.62 3.75
C ASP A 957 -13.96 17.31 4.34
N ALA A 958 -12.98 16.75 3.64
CA ALA A 958 -12.25 15.56 4.05
C ALA A 958 -10.83 15.54 3.45
N PHE A 959 -9.93 14.80 4.09
CA PHE A 959 -8.57 14.56 3.61
C PHE A 959 -8.31 13.05 3.50
N PRO A 960 -7.63 12.55 2.44
CA PRO A 960 -7.41 11.12 2.27
C PRO A 960 -6.72 10.47 3.48
N GLY A 961 -7.21 9.31 3.91
CA GLY A 961 -6.72 8.57 5.08
C GLY A 961 -7.17 9.10 6.45
N LEU A 962 -7.55 10.38 6.56
CA LEU A 962 -7.87 11.05 7.83
C LEU A 962 -9.23 10.62 8.39
N SER A 963 -9.25 9.69 9.35
CA SER A 963 -10.42 9.48 10.23
C SER A 963 -10.55 10.63 11.24
N LYS A 964 -11.75 11.23 11.34
CA LYS A 964 -12.07 12.34 12.25
C LYS A 964 -11.97 11.96 13.73
N TYR A 965 -12.32 10.71 14.07
CA TYR A 965 -12.20 10.17 15.42
C TYR A 965 -11.49 8.81 15.39
N THR A 966 -10.54 8.61 16.30
CA THR A 966 -9.95 7.29 16.59
C THR A 966 -9.91 7.02 18.08
N TYR A 967 -10.14 5.76 18.45
CA TYR A 967 -10.19 5.27 19.82
C TYR A 967 -9.38 3.97 19.91
N ASN A 968 -8.51 3.89 20.90
CA ASN A 968 -7.90 2.63 21.33
C ASN A 968 -8.13 2.47 22.84
N GLY A 969 -8.43 1.26 23.28
CA GLY A 969 -8.50 0.93 24.70
C GLY A 969 -8.05 -0.50 24.90
N SER A 970 -7.43 -0.80 26.03
CA SER A 970 -7.07 -2.15 26.41
C SER A 970 -7.13 -2.30 27.92
N VAL A 971 -7.64 -3.44 28.36
CA VAL A 971 -7.66 -3.87 29.76
C VAL A 971 -6.80 -5.12 29.83
N PHE A 972 -5.92 -5.19 30.82
CA PHE A 972 -5.07 -6.34 31.05
C PHE A 972 -5.04 -6.75 32.52
N TYR A 973 -4.69 -8.01 32.73
CA TYR A 973 -4.34 -8.60 34.01
C TYR A 973 -3.01 -9.33 33.82
N ASP A 974 -1.99 -9.00 34.62
CA ASP A 974 -0.69 -9.67 34.56
C ASP A 974 -0.16 -9.93 35.97
N LYS A 975 -0.32 -11.16 36.46
CA LYS A 975 0.15 -11.57 37.78
C LYS A 975 0.38 -13.08 37.85
N ASP A 976 1.53 -13.44 38.42
CA ASP A 976 1.97 -14.81 38.66
C ASP A 976 1.79 -15.70 37.41
N TRP A 977 0.93 -16.71 37.51
CA TRP A 977 0.65 -17.71 36.48
C TRP A 977 -0.21 -17.23 35.31
N LEU A 978 -0.78 -16.01 35.36
CA LEU A 978 -1.75 -15.52 34.37
C LEU A 978 -1.35 -14.17 33.77
N ASN A 979 -1.34 -14.10 32.44
CA ASN A 979 -1.37 -12.87 31.66
C ASN A 979 -2.60 -12.91 30.73
N ALA A 980 -3.48 -11.92 30.80
CA ALA A 980 -4.69 -11.85 30.01
C ALA A 980 -4.96 -10.41 29.57
N ARG A 981 -5.44 -10.22 28.33
CA ARG A 981 -5.58 -8.89 27.73
C ARG A 981 -6.71 -8.87 26.70
N VAL A 982 -7.52 -7.81 26.73
CA VAL A 982 -8.55 -7.51 25.73
C VAL A 982 -8.34 -6.09 25.23
N SER A 983 -8.43 -5.92 23.91
CA SER A 983 -8.09 -4.70 23.19
C SER A 983 -9.26 -4.30 22.31
N TYR A 984 -9.55 -3.01 22.25
CA TYR A 984 -10.60 -2.39 21.44
C TYR A 984 -9.96 -1.30 20.58
N ASN A 985 -10.18 -1.36 19.27
CA ASN A 985 -9.70 -0.40 18.29
C ASN A 985 -10.88 0.08 17.45
N LYS A 986 -11.09 1.40 17.35
CA LYS A 986 -12.13 1.97 16.48
C LYS A 986 -11.64 3.21 15.75
N ARG A 987 -11.99 3.33 14.48
CA ARG A 987 -11.85 4.56 13.67
C ARG A 987 -13.20 4.97 13.10
N SER A 988 -13.43 6.27 12.92
CA SER A 988 -14.57 6.78 12.14
C SER A 988 -14.37 6.57 10.64
N ASP A 989 -15.44 6.74 9.89
CA ASP A 989 -15.45 6.90 8.44
C ASP A 989 -14.38 7.91 7.99
N TYR A 990 -13.80 7.67 6.81
CA TYR A 990 -12.73 8.47 6.24
C TYR A 990 -12.75 8.45 4.71
N LEU A 991 -12.23 9.50 4.09
CA LEU A 991 -11.99 9.55 2.65
C LEU A 991 -10.84 8.60 2.31
N LEU A 992 -11.04 7.66 1.39
CA LEU A 992 -10.00 6.77 0.88
C LEU A 992 -9.24 7.44 -0.26
N VAL A 993 -9.96 8.03 -1.22
CA VAL A 993 -9.40 8.79 -2.35
C VAL A 993 -10.39 9.87 -2.80
N ALA A 994 -9.88 11.04 -3.18
CA ALA A 994 -10.71 12.22 -3.52
C ALA A 994 -11.43 12.10 -4.88
N ALA A 995 -10.88 11.32 -5.82
CA ALA A 995 -11.48 11.03 -7.12
C ALA A 995 -10.94 9.71 -7.68
N ASP A 996 -11.83 8.80 -8.10
CA ASP A 996 -11.46 7.55 -8.77
C ASP A 996 -12.25 7.37 -10.08
N ALA A 997 -11.54 7.16 -11.19
CA ALA A 997 -12.12 7.04 -12.53
C ALA A 997 -13.09 5.84 -12.70
N SER A 998 -12.93 4.79 -11.88
CA SER A 998 -13.84 3.65 -11.81
C SER A 998 -15.15 3.94 -11.08
N VAL A 999 -15.34 5.16 -10.56
CA VAL A 999 -16.61 5.68 -10.04
C VAL A 999 -16.92 7.08 -10.59
N SER A 1000 -16.64 7.30 -11.88
CA SER A 1000 -16.82 8.60 -12.57
C SER A 1000 -16.12 9.79 -11.89
N ASN A 1001 -14.96 9.59 -11.28
CA ASN A 1001 -14.20 10.60 -10.52
C ASN A 1001 -14.92 11.12 -9.26
N ASN A 1002 -15.92 10.39 -8.73
CA ASN A 1002 -16.45 10.66 -7.39
C ASN A 1002 -15.39 10.34 -6.31
N PRO A 1003 -15.47 10.95 -5.12
CA PRO A 1003 -14.73 10.50 -3.95
C PRO A 1003 -15.16 9.11 -3.52
N VAL A 1004 -14.22 8.34 -2.96
CA VAL A 1004 -14.50 7.04 -2.34
C VAL A 1004 -14.24 7.16 -0.85
N PHE A 1005 -15.23 6.82 -0.04
CA PHE A 1005 -15.15 6.75 1.40
C PHE A 1005 -15.07 5.30 1.88
N ARG A 1006 -14.50 5.13 3.07
CA ARG A 1006 -14.51 3.89 3.83
C ARG A 1006 -15.31 4.12 5.11
N ARG A 1007 -16.22 3.20 5.46
CA ARG A 1007 -16.91 3.22 6.75
C ARG A 1007 -15.92 3.02 7.90
N GLY A 1008 -16.26 3.52 9.07
CA GLY A 1008 -15.51 3.26 10.30
C GLY A 1008 -15.47 1.76 10.63
N GLU A 1009 -14.32 1.33 11.16
CA GLU A 1009 -14.03 -0.08 11.46
C GLU A 1009 -13.76 -0.23 12.97
N THR A 1010 -14.29 -1.29 13.58
CA THR A 1010 -14.21 -1.62 15.01
C THR A 1010 -13.68 -3.05 15.22
N TYR A 1011 -12.44 -3.16 15.71
CA TYR A 1011 -11.78 -4.43 16.01
C TYR A 1011 -11.73 -4.69 17.53
N VAL A 1012 -12.00 -5.94 17.91
CA VAL A 1012 -11.78 -6.44 19.27
C VAL A 1012 -10.83 -7.63 19.20
N ASP A 1013 -9.75 -7.58 19.97
CA ASP A 1013 -8.66 -8.55 19.95
C ASP A 1013 -8.36 -9.01 21.38
N ALA A 1014 -8.05 -10.29 21.58
CA ALA A 1014 -7.81 -10.84 22.91
C ALA A 1014 -6.64 -11.82 22.95
N LYS A 1015 -5.98 -11.88 24.11
CA LYS A 1015 -4.91 -12.83 24.44
C LYS A 1015 -5.07 -13.34 25.87
N VAL A 1016 -4.80 -14.62 26.07
CA VAL A 1016 -4.64 -15.24 27.39
C VAL A 1016 -3.41 -16.16 27.34
N GLN A 1017 -2.52 -16.03 28.32
CA GLN A 1017 -1.30 -16.80 28.47
C GLN A 1017 -1.19 -17.31 29.91
N PHE A 1018 -0.92 -18.60 30.03
CA PHE A 1018 -0.69 -19.30 31.29
C PHE A 1018 0.80 -19.62 31.44
N ARG A 1019 1.44 -19.09 32.47
CA ARG A 1019 2.81 -19.41 32.85
C ARG A 1019 2.77 -20.64 33.76
N ILE A 1020 2.96 -21.82 33.16
CA ILE A 1020 2.90 -23.11 33.86
C ILE A 1020 4.09 -23.24 34.83
N THR A 1021 5.23 -22.69 34.44
CA THR A 1021 6.45 -22.53 35.23
C THR A 1021 7.14 -21.23 34.76
N PRO A 1022 8.23 -20.77 35.41
CA PRO A 1022 9.02 -19.64 34.89
C PRO A 1022 9.53 -19.86 33.46
N GLN A 1023 9.80 -21.10 33.06
CA GLN A 1023 10.36 -21.44 31.75
C GLN A 1023 9.32 -21.79 30.69
N TYR A 1024 8.16 -22.35 31.08
CA TYR A 1024 7.15 -22.86 30.14
C TYR A 1024 5.83 -22.08 30.24
N SER A 1025 5.34 -21.58 29.10
CA SER A 1025 4.01 -20.99 29.00
C SER A 1025 3.22 -21.49 27.78
N ILE A 1026 1.90 -21.42 27.89
CA ILE A 1026 0.92 -21.77 26.85
C ILE A 1026 0.01 -20.56 26.64
N PHE A 1027 -0.34 -20.23 25.41
CA PHE A 1027 -1.17 -19.06 25.09
C PHE A 1027 -2.22 -19.34 24.01
N PHE A 1028 -3.30 -18.57 24.10
CA PHE A 1028 -4.45 -18.52 23.20
C PHE A 1028 -4.69 -17.07 22.80
N GLU A 1029 -4.85 -16.81 21.51
CA GLU A 1029 -5.05 -15.47 20.97
C GLU A 1029 -6.17 -15.47 19.93
N ALA A 1030 -6.90 -14.36 19.84
CA ALA A 1030 -7.93 -14.15 18.83
C ALA A 1030 -7.87 -12.72 18.31
N LEU A 1031 -7.84 -12.58 16.98
CA LEU A 1031 -7.85 -11.31 16.25
C LEU A 1031 -9.16 -11.15 15.48
N ASN A 1032 -9.74 -9.95 15.51
CA ASN A 1032 -11.04 -9.62 14.92
C ASN A 1032 -12.19 -10.49 15.50
N LEU A 1033 -12.35 -10.50 16.83
CA LEU A 1033 -13.43 -11.23 17.52
C LEU A 1033 -14.83 -10.83 17.01
N THR A 1034 -15.01 -9.54 16.69
CA THR A 1034 -16.21 -8.94 16.10
C THR A 1034 -16.53 -9.42 14.68
N ASN A 1035 -15.56 -10.03 13.97
CA ASN A 1035 -15.64 -10.33 12.53
C ASN A 1035 -16.01 -9.07 11.70
N GLU A 1036 -15.32 -7.96 11.99
CA GLU A 1036 -15.58 -6.67 11.37
C GLU A 1036 -15.29 -6.71 9.86
N LEU A 1037 -16.20 -6.08 9.10
CA LEU A 1037 -16.17 -6.03 7.65
C LEU A 1037 -15.52 -4.73 7.14
N ALA A 1038 -14.76 -4.87 6.07
CA ALA A 1038 -14.25 -3.77 5.27
C ALA A 1038 -15.35 -3.23 4.33
N ARG A 1039 -15.69 -1.95 4.38
CA ARG A 1039 -16.82 -1.38 3.61
C ARG A 1039 -16.46 -0.05 2.94
N SER A 1040 -16.66 0.03 1.62
CA SER A 1040 -16.40 1.23 0.82
C SER A 1040 -17.64 1.70 0.05
N TYR A 1041 -17.78 3.01 -0.14
CA TYR A 1041 -18.97 3.65 -0.69
C TYR A 1041 -18.65 5.04 -1.29
N ILE A 1042 -19.55 5.58 -2.12
CA ILE A 1042 -19.53 6.99 -2.56
C ILE A 1042 -20.43 7.81 -1.62
N ASP A 1043 -21.68 7.35 -1.46
CA ASP A 1043 -22.69 7.84 -0.53
C ASP A 1043 -23.56 6.67 -0.04
N ASP A 1044 -24.60 6.94 0.74
CA ASP A 1044 -25.46 5.91 1.34
C ASP A 1044 -26.21 5.03 0.31
N ALA A 1045 -26.50 5.54 -0.90
CA ALA A 1045 -27.16 4.78 -1.97
C ALA A 1045 -26.15 4.06 -2.90
N ARG A 1046 -24.93 4.59 -2.98
CA ARG A 1046 -23.85 4.14 -3.87
C ARG A 1046 -22.73 3.41 -3.13
N SER A 1047 -23.10 2.32 -2.46
CA SER A 1047 -22.18 1.31 -1.91
C SER A 1047 -21.27 0.72 -3.01
N ILE A 1048 -19.97 0.57 -2.75
CA ILE A 1048 -18.96 0.07 -3.72
C ILE A 1048 -18.61 -1.38 -3.41
N GLU A 1049 -18.00 -1.69 -2.26
CA GLU A 1049 -17.57 -3.05 -1.92
C GLU A 1049 -17.65 -3.30 -0.42
N TYR A 1050 -18.19 -4.47 -0.05
CA TYR A 1050 -18.11 -5.05 1.28
C TYR A 1050 -17.22 -6.30 1.22
N SER A 1051 -16.25 -6.40 2.12
CA SER A 1051 -15.22 -7.44 2.16
C SER A 1051 -15.13 -8.07 3.56
N ASP A 1052 -15.30 -9.39 3.64
CA ASP A 1052 -15.07 -10.19 4.85
C ASP A 1052 -13.67 -10.80 4.83
N PHE A 1053 -12.83 -10.42 5.80
CA PHE A 1053 -11.49 -10.99 6.00
C PHE A 1053 -11.44 -12.00 7.17
N GLY A 1054 -12.58 -12.20 7.85
CA GLY A 1054 -12.74 -13.20 8.90
C GLY A 1054 -12.04 -12.90 10.22
N ARG A 1055 -12.04 -13.93 11.07
CA ARG A 1055 -11.46 -13.97 12.41
C ARG A 1055 -10.34 -15.00 12.47
N ARG A 1056 -9.21 -14.63 13.06
CA ARG A 1056 -8.04 -15.51 13.24
C ARG A 1056 -7.89 -15.92 14.70
N ILE A 1057 -7.63 -17.20 14.94
CA ILE A 1057 -7.28 -17.75 16.25
C ILE A 1057 -5.87 -18.32 16.22
N PHE A 1058 -5.17 -18.26 17.34
CA PHE A 1058 -3.83 -18.80 17.51
C PHE A 1058 -3.75 -19.59 18.82
N VAL A 1059 -3.02 -20.70 18.79
CA VAL A 1059 -2.70 -21.51 19.97
C VAL A 1059 -1.21 -21.80 19.91
N GLY A 1060 -0.50 -21.64 21.02
CA GLY A 1060 0.94 -21.87 21.04
C GLY A 1060 1.52 -22.10 22.42
N ALA A 1061 2.80 -22.45 22.43
CA ALA A 1061 3.60 -22.63 23.61
C ALA A 1061 4.98 -21.97 23.44
N GLN A 1062 5.57 -21.56 24.55
CA GLN A 1062 6.90 -20.97 24.61
C GLN A 1062 7.71 -21.61 25.73
N PHE A 1063 8.98 -21.90 25.40
CA PHE A 1063 10.05 -22.16 26.33
C PHE A 1063 10.98 -20.92 26.40
N LYS A 1064 11.42 -20.55 27.59
CA LYS A 1064 12.35 -19.43 27.83
C LYS A 1064 13.27 -19.74 29.02
N LEU A 1065 14.57 -19.52 28.83
CA LEU A 1065 15.63 -19.51 29.85
C LEU A 1065 16.16 -18.07 29.98
#